data_AF-A0A926QMW8-F1
#
_entry.id   AF-A0A926QMW8-F1
#
_cell.length_a   1.000
_cell.length_b   1.000
_cell.length_c   1.000
_cell.angle_alpha   90.00
_cell.angle_beta   90.00
_cell.angle_gamma   90.00
#
_symmetry.space_group_name_H-M   'P 1'
#
loop_
_entity.id
_entity.type
_entity.pdbx_description
1 polymer ?
#
loop_
_entity_poly.entity_id
_entity_poly.type
_entity_poly.pdbx_seq_one_letter_code
_entity_poly.pdbx_strand_id
1 'polypeptide(L)'
;MESGAATRGTKTRAKGGQSPKNQGRARGGTTTVDTAALNRLLAALVAMREGNFRRRLTVSGDGVMSEIAAVFNEVADRNLHLTGELARVRRMVGREGKLTERLETGACEGSWATAIDNSNALVDDLVRPVSEVSRVLSAVADGDLSPRMELRTLAPEGPGHPLRGEFLKVARTVNNLVDQLSTFTDEVTRVASEVGTEGKLGGQAQVRGMSGSWKDLTDSVNTMAYRLTAQVRDIALVTTAVAKGDLSRKVTVHVAGEMLELKNTVNTMVDQLSAFSSEVTRVAREVGTEGALGGQAQVPGVAGVWKELTDSVNTMAGNLTAQVRGISEVTTAVANGDLSRKVTVPARGEVAQLAETINQMTETLRIFADEVTRVANEVGAEGRLGGQANVPGAAGTWKDLTDSVNTVFRNLTTQVRDIAAVTTAVANGDLSQKVTVDVAGEMLELKNTVNTMVDQLSAFGAEVTRVAREVGVEGELGGQAQVPGAAGTWKDLTDSVNTAFRNLTGQVRNIAQVTTAVANGDLSQKVTVDVSGEMLQLKNTVNTMVDQLSSFADQVTRMARDVGTEGRLGGQARVDGVSGTWKELTDSVNFMAGNLTSQVRQIAQVTTAVARGDLSQKIDVDARGEILELKNTINTMVDQLSAFAEQVTRVAREVGTEGRLGGQAQVPGVAGVWRDLTDSVNGMAGNLTAQVRNIAQVATAVARGDLSQKITVDARGEILELKNTLNTMVDQLSSFAQEVTRVAREVG
;
A
#
# COMPACT_ATOMS: atom_id res chain seq x y z
N MET A 1 36.75 -151.65 -36.15
CA MET A 1 36.01 -152.46 -35.16
C MET A 1 34.80 -152.99 -35.91
N GLU A 2 34.88 -154.25 -36.32
CA GLU A 2 34.14 -155.35 -35.67
C GLU A 2 32.62 -155.09 -35.63
N SER A 3 31.74 -155.99 -36.02
CA SER A 3 31.86 -157.35 -36.50
C SER A 3 30.47 -157.78 -36.96
N GLY A 4 30.43 -158.51 -38.08
CA GLY A 4 29.54 -159.66 -38.23
C GLY A 4 28.13 -159.40 -38.80
N ALA A 5 27.56 -160.30 -39.58
CA ALA A 5 28.07 -161.56 -40.08
C ALA A 5 27.26 -162.00 -41.31
N ALA A 6 27.93 -162.85 -42.09
CA ALA A 6 27.40 -164.00 -42.81
C ALA A 6 26.33 -163.74 -43.89
N THR A 7 26.71 -163.71 -45.18
CA THR A 7 26.91 -164.89 -46.09
C THR A 7 25.62 -165.64 -46.36
N ARG A 8 25.33 -166.23 -47.50
CA ARG A 8 25.92 -166.59 -48.82
C ARG A 8 24.66 -167.15 -49.54
N GLY A 9 24.47 -167.26 -50.84
CA GLY A 9 25.26 -167.21 -52.06
C GLY A 9 24.38 -167.85 -53.17
N THR A 10 24.54 -167.35 -54.39
CA THR A 10 24.38 -167.97 -55.74
C THR A 10 23.57 -169.28 -55.88
N LYS A 11 22.73 -169.49 -56.91
CA LYS A 11 23.06 -169.40 -58.36
C LYS A 11 21.83 -169.77 -59.23
N THR A 12 21.77 -169.22 -60.45
CA THR A 12 21.25 -169.79 -61.74
C THR A 12 19.80 -170.29 -61.93
N ARG A 13 19.37 -170.06 -63.20
CA ARG A 13 18.31 -170.71 -64.01
C ARG A 13 16.87 -170.41 -63.59
N ALA A 14 15.85 -170.55 -64.45
CA ALA A 14 15.66 -170.61 -65.90
C ALA A 14 14.17 -170.92 -66.13
N LYS A 15 13.69 -170.69 -67.36
CA LYS A 15 12.70 -171.48 -68.11
C LYS A 15 11.47 -172.08 -67.41
N GLY A 16 10.32 -171.75 -67.99
CA GLY A 16 9.14 -172.62 -68.19
C GLY A 16 7.98 -171.75 -68.72
N GLY A 17 7.16 -172.10 -69.71
CA GLY A 17 7.00 -173.28 -70.57
C GLY A 17 5.70 -173.14 -71.41
N GLN A 18 5.62 -173.85 -72.56
CA GLN A 18 4.44 -174.17 -73.43
C GLN A 18 3.76 -173.01 -74.22
N SER A 19 3.51 -172.98 -75.55
CA SER A 19 3.15 -173.94 -76.64
C SER A 19 1.74 -174.61 -76.49
N PRO A 20 1.07 -175.13 -77.56
CA PRO A 20 0.53 -174.49 -78.78
C PRO A 20 -0.87 -175.04 -79.21
N LYS A 21 -1.48 -174.50 -80.28
CA LYS A 21 -1.99 -175.36 -81.38
C LYS A 21 -2.10 -174.60 -82.70
N ASN A 22 -1.25 -175.06 -83.60
CA ASN A 22 -1.28 -174.85 -85.04
C ASN A 22 -1.96 -176.09 -85.65
N GLN A 23 -2.81 -175.90 -86.67
CA GLN A 23 -2.96 -176.84 -87.78
C GLN A 23 -3.01 -175.98 -89.04
N GLY A 24 -1.87 -175.84 -89.73
CA GLY A 24 -1.69 -176.42 -91.07
C GLY A 24 -2.30 -175.53 -92.15
N ARG A 25 -1.56 -174.95 -93.09
CA ARG A 25 -0.67 -175.68 -94.01
C ARG A 25 0.21 -174.69 -94.76
N ALA A 26 1.45 -175.09 -94.96
CA ALA A 26 2.40 -174.47 -95.87
C ALA A 26 1.91 -174.42 -97.33
N ARG A 27 2.29 -173.36 -98.05
CA ARG A 27 2.86 -173.35 -99.42
C ARG A 27 3.14 -171.87 -99.74
N GLY A 28 4.39 -171.41 -99.72
CA GLY A 28 5.27 -171.63 -100.85
C GLY A 28 4.81 -170.72 -102.00
N GLY A 29 5.31 -169.48 -102.03
CA GLY A 29 5.00 -168.51 -103.07
C GLY A 29 5.68 -167.18 -102.79
N THR A 30 6.89 -167.02 -103.29
CA THR A 30 7.54 -165.71 -103.45
C THR A 30 6.63 -164.80 -104.29
N THR A 31 5.98 -163.81 -103.68
CA THR A 31 5.37 -162.67 -104.39
C THR A 31 6.17 -161.42 -104.08
N THR A 32 6.86 -160.95 -105.11
CA THR A 32 7.79 -159.83 -105.15
C THR A 32 7.18 -158.55 -104.57
N VAL A 33 7.83 -157.94 -103.58
CA VAL A 33 7.54 -156.56 -103.16
C VAL A 33 7.82 -155.64 -104.37
N ASP A 34 6.79 -154.92 -104.81
CA ASP A 34 6.91 -153.98 -105.93
C ASP A 34 7.81 -152.80 -105.53
N THR A 35 8.96 -152.70 -106.20
CA THR A 35 9.95 -151.65 -105.97
C THR A 35 9.37 -150.24 -106.22
N ALA A 36 8.32 -150.12 -107.05
CA ALA A 36 7.65 -148.85 -107.30
C ALA A 36 6.91 -148.32 -106.06
N ALA A 37 6.32 -149.20 -105.24
CA ALA A 37 5.61 -148.81 -104.03
C ALA A 37 6.57 -148.29 -102.94
N LEU A 38 7.71 -148.95 -102.76
CA LEU A 38 8.77 -148.51 -101.85
C LEU A 38 9.35 -147.16 -102.28
N ASN A 39 9.53 -146.92 -103.57
CA ASN A 39 9.98 -145.61 -104.08
C ASN A 39 8.96 -144.49 -103.80
N ARG A 40 7.65 -144.77 -103.89
CA ARG A 40 6.61 -143.77 -103.51
C ARG A 40 6.63 -143.46 -102.02
N LEU A 41 6.77 -144.49 -101.17
CA LEU A 41 6.93 -144.31 -99.72
C LEU A 41 8.17 -143.50 -99.40
N LEU A 42 9.31 -143.82 -100.01
CA LEU A 42 10.56 -143.08 -99.83
C LEU A 42 10.37 -141.61 -100.24
N ALA A 43 9.75 -141.34 -101.39
CA ALA A 43 9.48 -139.97 -101.83
C ALA A 43 8.52 -139.21 -100.89
N ALA A 44 7.55 -139.90 -100.29
CA ALA A 44 6.65 -139.31 -99.30
C ALA A 44 7.35 -139.03 -97.97
N LEU A 45 8.16 -139.97 -97.47
CA LEU A 45 9.01 -139.78 -96.29
C LEU A 45 10.02 -138.65 -96.50
N VAL A 46 10.61 -138.53 -97.70
CA VAL A 46 11.49 -137.41 -98.06
C VAL A 46 10.73 -136.08 -98.02
N ALA A 47 9.52 -136.02 -98.58
CA ALA A 47 8.70 -134.81 -98.53
C ALA A 47 8.32 -134.42 -97.08
N MET A 48 7.98 -135.40 -96.24
CA MET A 48 7.69 -135.16 -94.81
C MET A 48 8.94 -134.69 -94.06
N ARG A 49 10.10 -135.28 -94.33
CA ARG A 49 11.40 -134.83 -93.78
C ARG A 49 11.72 -133.39 -94.18
N GLU A 50 11.38 -132.99 -95.40
CA GLU A 50 11.53 -131.62 -95.89
C GLU A 50 10.44 -130.66 -95.37
N GLY A 51 9.55 -131.13 -94.50
CA GLY A 51 8.49 -130.32 -93.89
C GLY A 51 7.25 -130.13 -94.76
N ASN A 52 7.15 -130.80 -95.92
CA ASN A 52 5.95 -130.81 -96.74
C ASN A 52 4.96 -131.87 -96.24
N PHE A 53 4.20 -131.51 -95.21
CA PHE A 53 3.15 -132.34 -94.62
C PHE A 53 1.86 -132.41 -95.43
N ARG A 54 1.80 -131.85 -96.65
CA ARG A 54 0.61 -131.94 -97.52
C ARG A 54 0.64 -133.14 -98.47
N ARG A 55 1.81 -133.75 -98.69
CA ARG A 55 1.91 -134.93 -99.55
C ARG A 55 1.18 -136.10 -98.89
N ARG A 56 0.33 -136.80 -99.64
CA ARG A 56 -0.42 -137.97 -99.17
C ARG A 56 -0.03 -139.20 -99.97
N LEU A 57 0.02 -140.34 -99.31
CA LEU A 57 0.14 -141.64 -99.97
C LEU A 57 -1.26 -142.16 -100.29
N THR A 58 -1.44 -142.64 -101.53
CA THR A 58 -2.69 -143.28 -101.96
C THR A 58 -2.82 -144.65 -101.28
N VAL A 59 -3.93 -144.85 -100.59
CA VAL A 59 -4.27 -146.11 -99.93
C VAL A 59 -5.02 -146.97 -100.96
N SER A 60 -4.36 -147.94 -101.59
CA SER A 60 -4.99 -148.80 -102.61
C SER A 60 -4.45 -150.22 -102.55
N GLY A 61 -5.35 -151.20 -102.39
CA GLY A 61 -5.03 -152.63 -102.24
C GLY A 61 -5.05 -153.12 -100.79
N ASP A 62 -5.01 -154.44 -100.62
CA ASP A 62 -4.99 -155.12 -99.32
C ASP A 62 -3.56 -155.61 -99.04
N GLY A 63 -2.92 -155.10 -97.98
CA GLY A 63 -1.53 -155.41 -97.62
C GLY A 63 -0.78 -154.30 -96.86
N VAL A 64 0.40 -154.64 -96.35
CA VAL A 64 1.23 -153.80 -95.44
C VAL A 64 1.50 -152.38 -95.96
N MET A 65 1.62 -152.20 -97.27
CA MET A 65 1.87 -150.86 -97.85
C MET A 65 0.67 -149.91 -97.70
N SER A 66 -0.55 -150.43 -97.63
CA SER A 66 -1.78 -149.67 -97.42
C SER A 66 -1.83 -149.11 -95.99
N GLU A 67 -1.48 -149.93 -94.99
CA GLU A 67 -1.36 -149.52 -93.59
C GLU A 67 -0.26 -148.48 -93.39
N ILE A 68 0.91 -148.66 -94.01
CA ILE A 68 1.99 -147.67 -93.94
C ILE A 68 1.55 -146.33 -94.54
N ALA A 69 0.79 -146.33 -95.64
CA ALA A 69 0.25 -145.12 -96.23
C ALA A 69 -0.73 -144.38 -95.30
N ALA A 70 -1.59 -145.12 -94.58
CA ALA A 70 -2.51 -144.55 -93.60
C ALA A 70 -1.75 -143.91 -92.43
N VAL A 71 -0.82 -144.63 -91.80
CA VAL A 71 -0.01 -144.13 -90.68
C VAL A 71 0.82 -142.91 -91.11
N PHE A 72 1.40 -142.93 -92.31
CA PHE A 72 2.11 -141.76 -92.84
C PHE A 72 1.21 -140.54 -92.97
N ASN A 73 -0.01 -140.72 -93.51
CA ASN A 73 -0.97 -139.62 -93.66
C ASN A 73 -1.41 -139.06 -92.30
N GLU A 74 -1.64 -139.90 -91.28
CA GLU A 74 -1.97 -139.47 -89.91
C GLU A 74 -0.82 -138.66 -89.27
N VAL A 75 0.43 -139.11 -89.43
CA VAL A 75 1.60 -138.37 -88.93
C VAL A 75 1.74 -137.03 -89.65
N ALA A 76 1.45 -136.98 -90.96
CA ALA A 76 1.44 -135.73 -91.71
C ALA A 76 0.33 -134.78 -91.24
N ASP A 77 -0.88 -135.27 -90.93
CA ASP A 77 -1.97 -134.47 -90.39
C ASP A 77 -1.63 -133.88 -89.01
N ARG A 78 -1.04 -134.67 -88.10
CA ARG A 78 -0.61 -134.19 -86.77
C ARG A 78 0.45 -133.07 -86.86
N ASN A 79 1.43 -133.21 -87.76
CA ASN A 79 2.43 -132.17 -87.99
C ASN A 79 1.82 -130.90 -88.61
N LEU A 80 0.89 -131.05 -89.55
CA LEU A 80 0.20 -129.92 -90.17
C LEU A 80 -0.64 -129.15 -89.13
N HIS A 81 -1.32 -129.86 -88.23
CA HIS A 81 -2.09 -129.26 -87.13
C HIS A 81 -1.21 -128.45 -86.19
N LEU A 82 -0.14 -129.06 -85.64
CA LEU A 82 0.76 -128.38 -84.71
C LEU A 82 1.40 -127.13 -85.33
N THR A 83 1.86 -127.22 -86.57
CA THR A 83 2.47 -126.07 -87.27
C THR A 83 1.45 -124.97 -87.55
N GLY A 84 0.19 -125.32 -87.86
CA GLY A 84 -0.91 -124.38 -87.99
C GLY A 84 -1.22 -123.65 -86.68
N GLU A 85 -1.34 -124.39 -85.58
CA GLU A 85 -1.64 -123.84 -84.26
C GLU A 85 -0.52 -122.94 -83.72
N LEU A 86 0.73 -123.34 -83.88
CA LEU A 86 1.89 -122.50 -83.56
C LEU A 86 1.86 -121.18 -84.35
N ALA A 87 1.52 -121.24 -85.65
CA ALA A 87 1.42 -120.03 -86.47
C ALA A 87 0.26 -119.12 -86.05
N ARG A 88 -0.88 -119.70 -85.65
CA ARG A 88 -2.05 -118.96 -85.15
C ARG A 88 -1.74 -118.25 -83.83
N VAL A 89 -1.28 -118.97 -82.81
CA VAL A 89 -1.00 -118.41 -81.48
C VAL A 89 0.11 -117.36 -81.55
N ARG A 90 1.16 -117.60 -82.35
CA ARG A 90 2.20 -116.58 -82.61
C ARG A 90 1.61 -115.27 -83.16
N ARG A 91 0.60 -115.34 -84.03
CA ARG A 91 -0.07 -114.13 -84.55
C ARG A 91 -0.96 -113.48 -83.48
N MET A 92 -1.82 -114.26 -82.83
CA MET A 92 -2.79 -113.74 -81.86
C MET A 92 -2.13 -113.14 -80.62
N VAL A 93 -1.20 -113.88 -79.98
CA VAL A 93 -0.49 -113.42 -78.79
C VAL A 93 0.61 -112.42 -79.17
N GLY A 94 1.43 -112.76 -80.16
CA GLY A 94 2.63 -111.98 -80.49
C GLY A 94 2.41 -110.72 -81.32
N ARG A 95 1.35 -110.64 -82.13
CA ARG A 95 1.04 -109.45 -82.96
C ARG A 95 -0.24 -108.75 -82.56
N GLU A 96 -1.30 -109.48 -82.26
CA GLU A 96 -2.60 -108.90 -81.92
C GLU A 96 -2.75 -108.60 -80.42
N GLY A 97 -1.80 -109.04 -79.57
CA GLY A 97 -1.83 -108.80 -78.13
C GLY A 97 -2.93 -109.54 -77.38
N LYS A 98 -3.56 -110.55 -78.00
CA LYS A 98 -4.60 -111.38 -77.37
C LYS A 98 -3.94 -112.46 -76.50
N LEU A 99 -3.53 -112.07 -75.30
CA LEU A 99 -2.71 -112.86 -74.39
C LEU A 99 -3.38 -114.13 -73.82
N THR A 100 -4.69 -114.31 -74.05
CA THR A 100 -5.47 -115.47 -73.58
C THR A 100 -5.48 -116.64 -74.56
N GLU A 101 -4.98 -116.44 -75.79
CA GLU A 101 -5.03 -117.45 -76.85
C GLU A 101 -4.00 -118.56 -76.62
N ARG A 102 -4.42 -119.82 -76.81
CA ARG A 102 -3.61 -121.04 -76.56
C ARG A 102 -3.65 -121.97 -77.76
N LEU A 103 -2.66 -122.86 -77.88
CA LEU A 103 -2.63 -123.92 -78.89
C LEU A 103 -3.66 -124.99 -78.54
N GLU A 104 -4.40 -125.46 -79.54
CA GLU A 104 -5.38 -126.55 -79.41
C GLU A 104 -4.77 -127.93 -79.64
N THR A 105 -5.04 -128.87 -78.74
CA THR A 105 -4.46 -130.23 -78.76
C THR A 105 -4.92 -131.10 -79.94
N GLY A 106 -6.18 -130.97 -80.38
CA GLY A 106 -6.72 -131.77 -81.50
C GLY A 106 -6.63 -133.29 -81.28
N ALA A 107 -6.39 -134.06 -82.35
CA ALA A 107 -6.19 -135.52 -82.32
C ALA A 107 -4.73 -135.95 -82.03
N CYS A 108 -3.95 -135.06 -81.43
CA CYS A 108 -2.56 -135.31 -81.05
C CYS A 108 -2.49 -135.92 -79.66
N GLU A 109 -1.99 -137.15 -79.56
CA GLU A 109 -1.79 -137.85 -78.28
C GLU A 109 -0.32 -138.10 -77.98
N GLY A 110 -0.01 -138.42 -76.73
CA GLY A 110 1.34 -138.69 -76.26
C GLY A 110 2.23 -137.45 -76.34
N SER A 111 3.46 -137.60 -76.86
CA SER A 111 4.45 -136.53 -76.91
C SER A 111 4.01 -135.28 -77.70
N TRP A 112 3.04 -135.41 -78.61
CA TRP A 112 2.48 -134.27 -79.34
C TRP A 112 1.64 -133.36 -78.43
N ALA A 113 0.81 -133.94 -77.56
CA ALA A 113 0.06 -133.19 -76.56
C ALA A 113 1.01 -132.48 -75.58
N THR A 114 2.04 -133.18 -75.12
CA THR A 114 3.07 -132.59 -74.24
C THR A 114 3.78 -131.41 -74.89
N ALA A 115 4.04 -131.43 -76.20
CA ALA A 115 4.64 -130.29 -76.90
C ALA A 115 3.71 -129.07 -76.94
N ILE A 116 2.40 -129.29 -77.09
CA ILE A 116 1.37 -128.25 -77.04
C ILE A 116 1.27 -127.66 -75.63
N ASP A 117 1.20 -128.50 -74.61
CA ASP A 117 1.13 -128.08 -73.20
C ASP A 117 2.37 -127.27 -72.80
N ASN A 118 3.57 -127.74 -73.16
CA ASN A 118 4.81 -126.99 -72.90
C ASN A 118 4.83 -125.64 -73.62
N SER A 119 4.27 -125.55 -74.84
CA SER A 119 4.18 -124.30 -75.58
C SER A 119 3.18 -123.33 -74.93
N ASN A 120 2.05 -123.84 -74.43
CA ASN A 120 1.05 -123.06 -73.70
C ASN A 120 1.59 -122.56 -72.35
N ALA A 121 2.27 -123.41 -71.59
CA ALA A 121 2.91 -123.02 -70.33
C ALA A 121 3.94 -121.89 -70.53
N LEU A 122 4.71 -121.92 -71.61
CA LEU A 122 5.65 -120.83 -71.94
C LEU A 122 4.92 -119.51 -72.24
N VAL A 123 3.74 -119.56 -72.88
CA VAL A 123 2.91 -118.36 -73.09
C VAL A 123 2.39 -117.84 -71.74
N ASP A 124 1.88 -118.72 -70.87
CA ASP A 124 1.40 -118.35 -69.53
C ASP A 124 2.49 -117.65 -68.68
N ASP A 125 3.71 -118.18 -68.70
CA ASP A 125 4.85 -117.63 -67.98
C ASP A 125 5.28 -116.23 -68.48
N LEU A 126 5.03 -115.90 -69.76
CA LEU A 126 5.30 -114.58 -70.32
C LEU A 126 4.16 -113.57 -70.09
N VAL A 127 2.91 -114.03 -70.08
CA VAL A 127 1.72 -113.16 -70.02
C VAL A 127 1.52 -112.57 -68.62
N ARG A 128 1.71 -113.37 -67.56
CA ARG A 128 1.40 -112.94 -66.18
C ARG A 128 2.13 -111.67 -65.74
N PRO A 129 3.47 -111.53 -65.91
CA PRO A 129 4.18 -110.33 -65.48
C PRO A 129 3.74 -109.08 -66.26
N VAL A 130 3.39 -109.23 -67.54
CA VAL A 130 2.96 -108.10 -68.39
C VAL A 130 1.60 -107.56 -67.92
N SER A 131 0.66 -108.45 -67.59
CA SER A 131 -0.64 -108.05 -67.04
C SER A 131 -0.51 -107.34 -65.70
N GLU A 132 0.39 -107.80 -64.82
CA GLU A 132 0.63 -107.15 -63.53
C GLU A 132 1.26 -105.75 -63.66
N VAL A 133 2.21 -105.56 -64.59
CA VAL A 133 2.75 -104.23 -64.90
C VAL A 133 1.64 -103.29 -65.35
N SER A 134 0.76 -103.75 -66.25
CA SER A 134 -0.37 -102.96 -66.73
C SER A 134 -1.30 -102.54 -65.59
N ARG A 135 -1.61 -103.45 -64.66
CA ARG A 135 -2.49 -103.17 -63.51
C ARG A 135 -1.91 -102.08 -62.60
N VAL A 136 -0.63 -102.19 -62.23
CA VAL A 136 0.02 -101.22 -61.34
C VAL A 136 0.17 -99.85 -62.02
N LEU A 137 0.55 -99.82 -63.30
CA LEU A 137 0.66 -98.54 -64.03
C LEU A 137 -0.70 -97.84 -64.23
N SER A 138 -1.78 -98.60 -64.44
CA SER A 138 -3.14 -98.02 -64.47
C SER A 138 -3.50 -97.38 -63.14
N ALA A 139 -3.23 -98.05 -62.01
CA ALA A 139 -3.49 -97.48 -60.68
C ALA A 139 -2.70 -96.18 -60.44
N VAL A 140 -1.41 -96.15 -60.83
CA VAL A 140 -0.57 -94.95 -60.74
C VAL A 140 -1.13 -93.79 -61.58
N ALA A 141 -1.66 -94.08 -62.78
CA ALA A 141 -2.29 -93.07 -63.64
C ALA A 141 -3.59 -92.50 -63.05
N ASP A 142 -4.35 -93.34 -62.33
CA ASP A 142 -5.57 -92.93 -61.62
C ASP A 142 -5.27 -92.22 -60.28
N GLY A 143 -3.99 -92.10 -59.90
CA GLY A 143 -3.54 -91.46 -58.67
C GLY A 143 -3.52 -92.37 -57.44
N ASP A 144 -3.86 -93.66 -57.58
CA ASP A 144 -3.72 -94.65 -56.50
C ASP A 144 -2.31 -95.24 -56.49
N LEU A 145 -1.50 -94.78 -55.53
CA LEU A 145 -0.11 -95.21 -55.33
C LEU A 145 0.00 -96.35 -54.31
N SER A 146 -1.09 -97.04 -53.98
CA SER A 146 -1.09 -98.17 -53.03
C SER A 146 -0.64 -99.50 -53.66
N PRO A 147 -1.08 -99.87 -54.89
CA PRO A 147 -0.73 -101.16 -55.47
C PRO A 147 0.78 -101.31 -55.73
N ARG A 148 1.30 -102.52 -55.53
CA ARG A 148 2.68 -102.91 -55.85
C ARG A 148 2.67 -104.15 -56.73
N MET A 149 3.69 -104.32 -57.56
CA MET A 149 3.91 -105.52 -58.35
C MET A 149 4.43 -106.64 -57.43
N GLU A 150 3.77 -107.81 -57.47
CA GLU A 150 4.18 -108.97 -56.68
C GLU A 150 5.55 -109.51 -57.15
N LEU A 151 6.45 -109.76 -56.20
CA LEU A 151 7.81 -110.25 -56.50
C LEU A 151 7.91 -111.78 -56.58
N ARG A 152 6.79 -112.50 -56.49
CA ARG A 152 6.68 -113.97 -56.52
C ARG A 152 5.56 -114.39 -57.46
N THR A 153 5.72 -115.54 -58.13
CA THR A 153 4.68 -116.14 -58.98
C THR A 153 3.66 -116.93 -58.16
N LEU A 154 2.40 -116.98 -58.59
CA LEU A 154 1.37 -117.83 -58.00
C LEU A 154 1.36 -119.21 -58.68
N ALA A 155 1.76 -120.28 -57.97
CA ALA A 155 1.59 -121.66 -58.45
C ALA A 155 0.28 -122.24 -57.89
N PRO A 156 -0.54 -122.95 -58.71
CA PRO A 156 -1.81 -123.50 -58.24
C PRO A 156 -1.67 -124.60 -57.17
N GLU A 157 -0.52 -125.28 -57.06
CA GLU A 157 -0.20 -126.20 -55.96
C GLU A 157 1.28 -126.05 -55.54
N GLY A 158 1.57 -125.17 -54.57
CA GLY A 158 2.89 -125.05 -53.93
C GLY A 158 3.35 -123.61 -53.64
N PRO A 159 4.41 -123.41 -52.83
CA PRO A 159 4.94 -122.08 -52.57
C PRO A 159 5.54 -121.49 -53.85
N GLY A 160 4.92 -120.40 -54.31
CA GLY A 160 5.34 -119.61 -55.46
C GLY A 160 6.82 -119.28 -55.50
N HIS A 161 7.40 -119.21 -56.70
CA HIS A 161 8.83 -118.93 -56.87
C HIS A 161 9.08 -117.42 -57.02
N PRO A 162 10.18 -116.88 -56.48
CA PRO A 162 10.53 -115.49 -56.71
C PRO A 162 10.74 -115.24 -58.20
N LEU A 163 10.26 -114.09 -58.69
CA LEU A 163 10.60 -113.62 -60.03
C LEU A 163 12.13 -113.59 -60.16
N ARG A 164 12.64 -114.06 -61.30
CA ARG A 164 14.07 -114.13 -61.60
C ARG A 164 14.37 -113.42 -62.92
N GLY A 165 15.62 -112.99 -63.08
CA GLY A 165 16.08 -112.32 -64.29
C GLY A 165 15.37 -110.98 -64.53
N GLU A 166 15.03 -110.71 -65.79
CA GLU A 166 14.45 -109.43 -66.23
C GLU A 166 13.10 -109.12 -65.57
N PHE A 167 12.25 -110.12 -65.30
CA PHE A 167 10.95 -109.87 -64.65
C PHE A 167 11.09 -109.29 -63.24
N LEU A 168 12.10 -109.73 -62.47
CA LEU A 168 12.38 -109.16 -61.15
C LEU A 168 12.87 -107.71 -61.26
N LYS A 169 13.68 -107.42 -62.28
CA LYS A 169 14.20 -106.08 -62.53
C LYS A 169 13.06 -105.11 -62.85
N VAL A 170 12.15 -105.51 -63.75
CA VAL A 170 10.94 -104.73 -64.08
C VAL A 170 10.09 -104.48 -62.84
N ALA A 171 9.79 -105.51 -62.05
CA ALA A 171 8.97 -105.37 -60.85
C ALA A 171 9.57 -104.42 -59.81
N ARG A 172 10.90 -104.49 -59.58
CA ARG A 172 11.60 -103.56 -58.70
C ARG A 172 11.60 -102.13 -59.23
N THR A 173 11.79 -101.94 -60.53
CA THR A 173 11.75 -100.61 -61.14
C THR A 173 10.37 -99.97 -61.02
N VAL A 174 9.30 -100.72 -61.29
CA VAL A 174 7.92 -100.23 -61.13
C VAL A 174 7.65 -99.87 -59.67
N ASN A 175 7.97 -100.77 -58.71
CA ASN A 175 7.74 -100.49 -57.29
C ASN A 175 8.52 -99.26 -56.79
N ASN A 176 9.79 -99.11 -57.19
CA ASN A 176 10.59 -97.92 -56.84
C ASN A 176 9.97 -96.62 -57.40
N LEU A 177 9.38 -96.66 -58.60
CA LEU A 177 8.69 -95.52 -59.18
C LEU A 177 7.46 -95.13 -58.34
N VAL A 178 6.67 -96.12 -57.90
CA VAL A 178 5.51 -95.87 -57.03
C VAL A 178 5.94 -95.30 -55.67
N ASP A 179 7.01 -95.84 -55.08
CA ASP A 179 7.55 -95.35 -53.80
C ASP A 179 8.02 -93.89 -53.90
N GLN A 180 8.70 -93.53 -55.00
CA GLN A 180 9.13 -92.14 -55.25
C GLN A 180 7.94 -91.18 -55.40
N LEU A 181 6.92 -91.55 -56.16
CA LEU A 181 5.73 -90.74 -56.36
C LEU A 181 4.93 -90.55 -55.06
N SER A 182 4.78 -91.61 -54.26
CA SER A 182 4.04 -91.55 -53.00
C SER A 182 4.72 -90.59 -52.02
N THR A 183 6.03 -90.77 -51.83
CA THR A 183 6.81 -89.95 -50.88
C THR A 183 6.80 -88.47 -51.27
N PHE A 184 6.88 -88.15 -52.56
CA PHE A 184 6.79 -86.76 -53.04
C PHE A 184 5.40 -86.15 -52.80
N THR A 185 4.34 -86.90 -53.10
CA THR A 185 2.95 -86.43 -52.96
C THR A 185 2.60 -86.13 -51.51
N ASP A 186 2.98 -87.01 -50.59
CA ASP A 186 2.76 -86.81 -49.15
C ASP A 186 3.46 -85.54 -48.66
N GLU A 187 4.70 -85.30 -49.11
CA GLU A 187 5.51 -84.18 -48.65
C GLU A 187 5.04 -82.83 -49.21
N VAL A 188 4.65 -82.77 -50.48
CA VAL A 188 4.06 -81.55 -51.06
C VAL A 188 2.74 -81.22 -50.39
N THR A 189 1.90 -82.23 -50.12
CA THR A 189 0.61 -82.04 -49.45
C THR A 189 0.81 -81.49 -48.02
N ARG A 190 1.79 -82.03 -47.29
CA ARG A 190 2.15 -81.55 -45.95
C ARG A 190 2.62 -80.09 -45.97
N VAL A 191 3.56 -79.74 -46.84
CA VAL A 191 4.10 -78.36 -46.92
C VAL A 191 3.03 -77.36 -47.39
N ALA A 192 2.17 -77.76 -48.33
CA ALA A 192 1.05 -76.93 -48.77
C ALA A 192 0.05 -76.67 -47.62
N SER A 193 -0.23 -77.67 -46.77
CA SER A 193 -1.06 -77.47 -45.58
C SER A 193 -0.37 -76.56 -44.55
N GLU A 194 0.88 -76.85 -44.19
CA GLU A 194 1.61 -76.09 -43.17
C GLU A 194 1.75 -74.60 -43.54
N VAL A 195 2.20 -74.32 -44.77
CA VAL A 195 2.52 -72.95 -45.21
C VAL A 195 1.29 -72.23 -45.77
N GLY A 196 0.41 -72.95 -46.47
CA GLY A 196 -0.73 -72.37 -47.19
C GLY A 196 -2.01 -72.21 -46.36
N THR A 197 -2.33 -73.16 -45.48
CA THR A 197 -3.62 -73.16 -44.76
C THR A 197 -3.45 -73.00 -43.25
N GLU A 198 -2.49 -73.68 -42.63
CA GLU A 198 -2.29 -73.67 -41.17
C GLU A 198 -1.51 -72.44 -40.67
N GLY A 199 -0.88 -71.68 -41.56
CA GLY A 199 -0.08 -70.50 -41.21
C GLY A 199 1.21 -70.82 -40.43
N LYS A 200 1.65 -72.08 -40.43
CA LYS A 200 2.91 -72.53 -39.84
C LYS A 200 4.06 -72.20 -40.79
N LEU A 201 4.56 -70.98 -40.65
CA LEU A 201 5.65 -70.46 -41.48
C LEU A 201 6.98 -71.17 -41.20
N GLY A 202 7.59 -71.77 -42.23
CA GLY A 202 8.90 -72.43 -42.18
C GLY A 202 8.91 -73.91 -42.57
N GLY A 203 7.77 -74.50 -42.92
CA GLY A 203 7.70 -75.87 -43.44
C GLY A 203 8.51 -76.03 -44.73
N GLN A 204 9.37 -77.04 -44.79
CA GLN A 204 10.14 -77.43 -45.98
C GLN A 204 9.91 -78.90 -46.28
N ALA A 205 9.84 -79.22 -47.57
CA ALA A 205 9.78 -80.57 -48.09
C ALA A 205 11.18 -81.20 -47.99
N GLN A 206 11.31 -82.30 -47.25
CA GLN A 206 12.58 -82.97 -46.99
C GLN A 206 12.50 -84.44 -47.39
N VAL A 207 12.77 -84.72 -48.67
CA VAL A 207 12.72 -86.07 -49.22
C VAL A 207 14.12 -86.61 -49.51
N ARG A 208 14.49 -87.74 -48.88
CA ARG A 208 15.77 -88.44 -49.16
C ARG A 208 15.66 -89.28 -50.44
N GLY A 209 16.66 -89.18 -51.31
CA GLY A 209 16.77 -90.04 -52.51
C GLY A 209 16.17 -89.47 -53.80
N MET A 210 15.71 -88.22 -53.79
CA MET A 210 15.24 -87.54 -55.01
C MET A 210 16.42 -87.06 -55.88
N SER A 211 16.34 -87.31 -57.18
CA SER A 211 17.34 -86.93 -58.17
C SER A 211 16.68 -86.53 -59.49
N GLY A 212 17.38 -85.73 -60.30
CA GLY A 212 16.82 -85.15 -61.53
C GLY A 212 15.65 -84.20 -61.25
N SER A 213 14.64 -84.22 -62.11
CA SER A 213 13.50 -83.30 -62.06
C SER A 213 12.74 -83.30 -60.72
N TRP A 214 12.76 -84.41 -59.97
CA TRP A 214 12.13 -84.49 -58.66
C TRP A 214 12.80 -83.58 -57.62
N LYS A 215 14.14 -83.46 -57.68
CA LYS A 215 14.88 -82.56 -56.80
C LYS A 215 14.58 -81.10 -57.16
N ASP A 216 14.58 -80.77 -58.45
CA ASP A 216 14.31 -79.42 -58.92
C ASP A 216 12.89 -78.94 -58.51
N LEU A 217 11.90 -79.84 -58.56
CA LEU A 217 10.55 -79.57 -58.07
C LEU A 217 10.49 -79.36 -56.56
N THR A 218 11.14 -80.23 -55.77
CA THR A 218 11.23 -80.06 -54.30
C THR A 218 11.92 -78.74 -53.92
N ASP A 219 13.02 -78.39 -54.60
CA ASP A 219 13.76 -77.15 -54.36
C ASP A 219 12.93 -75.91 -54.75
N SER A 220 12.11 -76.01 -55.80
CA SER A 220 11.18 -74.95 -56.20
C SER A 220 10.07 -74.72 -55.18
N VAL A 221 9.44 -75.80 -54.68
CA VAL A 221 8.42 -75.71 -53.60
C VAL A 221 9.03 -75.13 -52.32
N ASN A 222 10.24 -75.57 -51.94
CA ASN A 222 10.95 -75.03 -50.79
C ASN A 222 11.31 -73.55 -50.94
N THR A 223 11.73 -73.13 -52.12
CA THR A 223 12.02 -71.72 -52.41
C THR A 223 10.76 -70.86 -52.30
N MET A 224 9.63 -71.35 -52.81
CA MET A 224 8.34 -70.67 -52.69
C MET A 224 7.90 -70.53 -51.23
N ALA A 225 7.90 -71.66 -50.48
CA ALA A 225 7.54 -71.70 -49.06
C ALA A 225 8.42 -70.77 -48.21
N TYR A 226 9.73 -70.77 -48.46
CA TYR A 226 10.68 -69.88 -47.79
C TYR A 226 10.40 -68.41 -48.09
N ARG A 227 10.19 -68.04 -49.37
CA ARG A 227 9.90 -66.65 -49.77
C ARG A 227 8.60 -66.15 -49.15
N LEU A 228 7.52 -66.94 -49.19
CA LEU A 228 6.24 -66.57 -48.55
C LEU A 228 6.39 -66.42 -47.04
N THR A 229 7.06 -67.38 -46.38
CA THR A 229 7.35 -67.35 -44.95
C THR A 229 8.11 -66.08 -44.54
N ALA A 230 9.21 -65.77 -45.24
CA ALA A 230 10.03 -64.61 -44.93
C ALA A 230 9.23 -63.30 -45.06
N GLN A 231 8.41 -63.18 -46.11
CA GLN A 231 7.65 -61.96 -46.39
C GLN A 231 6.54 -61.70 -45.36
N VAL A 232 5.75 -62.73 -45.04
CA VAL A 232 4.67 -62.59 -44.05
C VAL A 232 5.23 -62.38 -42.64
N ARG A 233 6.33 -63.06 -42.29
CA ARG A 233 6.97 -62.91 -40.97
C ARG A 233 7.55 -61.51 -40.76
N ASP A 234 8.19 -60.91 -41.77
CA ASP A 234 8.75 -59.55 -41.66
C ASP A 234 7.63 -58.51 -41.44
N ILE A 235 6.53 -58.61 -42.19
CA ILE A 235 5.36 -57.75 -42.02
C ILE A 235 4.76 -57.91 -40.62
N ALA A 236 4.58 -59.15 -40.14
CA ALA A 236 4.04 -59.42 -38.81
C ALA A 236 4.92 -58.84 -37.69
N LEU A 237 6.25 -58.89 -37.85
CA LEU A 237 7.18 -58.30 -36.88
C LEU A 237 7.05 -56.77 -36.84
N VAL A 238 6.90 -56.12 -37.99
CA VAL A 238 6.74 -54.67 -38.09
C VAL A 238 5.38 -54.23 -37.54
N THR A 239 4.29 -54.90 -37.90
CA THR A 239 2.95 -54.56 -37.35
C THR A 239 2.87 -54.80 -35.84
N THR A 240 3.53 -55.84 -35.33
CA THR A 240 3.67 -56.05 -33.87
C THR A 240 4.48 -54.95 -33.20
N ALA A 241 5.55 -54.47 -33.84
CA ALA A 241 6.34 -53.35 -33.34
C ALA A 241 5.52 -52.05 -33.27
N VAL A 242 4.78 -51.75 -34.34
CA VAL A 242 3.85 -50.62 -34.42
C VAL A 242 2.80 -50.68 -33.32
N ALA A 243 2.19 -51.85 -33.09
CA ALA A 243 1.21 -52.04 -32.02
C ALA A 243 1.80 -51.82 -30.61
N LYS A 244 3.11 -52.05 -30.43
CA LYS A 244 3.84 -51.77 -29.18
C LYS A 244 4.40 -50.34 -29.10
N GLY A 245 4.15 -49.50 -30.12
CA GLY A 245 4.61 -48.12 -30.18
C GLY A 245 6.03 -47.93 -30.75
N ASP A 246 6.69 -48.99 -31.24
CA ASP A 246 7.98 -48.89 -31.93
C ASP A 246 7.75 -48.62 -33.43
N LEU A 247 7.81 -47.34 -33.78
CA LEU A 247 7.59 -46.83 -35.14
C LEU A 247 8.91 -46.67 -35.92
N SER A 248 10.03 -47.17 -35.39
CA SER A 248 11.34 -47.10 -36.07
C SER A 248 11.52 -48.20 -37.12
N ARG A 249 10.70 -49.26 -37.03
CA ARG A 249 10.86 -50.48 -37.84
C ARG A 249 10.03 -50.41 -39.11
N LYS A 250 10.67 -50.73 -40.23
CA LYS A 250 10.03 -50.86 -41.55
C LYS A 250 10.14 -52.29 -42.07
N VAL A 251 9.23 -52.65 -42.96
CA VAL A 251 9.31 -53.89 -43.73
C VAL A 251 10.46 -53.73 -44.72
N THR A 252 11.45 -54.61 -44.65
CA THR A 252 12.70 -54.50 -45.42
C THR A 252 12.82 -55.57 -46.49
N VAL A 253 12.17 -56.71 -46.31
CA VAL A 253 12.26 -57.84 -47.22
C VAL A 253 11.91 -57.46 -48.67
N HIS A 254 12.60 -58.07 -49.63
CA HIS A 254 12.34 -57.86 -51.06
C HIS A 254 11.08 -58.61 -51.48
N VAL A 255 10.13 -57.85 -52.01
CA VAL A 255 8.80 -58.32 -52.44
C VAL A 255 8.45 -57.73 -53.80
N ALA A 256 7.60 -58.41 -54.55
CA ALA A 256 7.11 -57.99 -55.85
C ALA A 256 5.60 -58.25 -55.95
N GLY A 257 4.92 -57.58 -56.89
CA GLY A 257 3.46 -57.68 -57.05
C GLY A 257 2.69 -57.14 -55.85
N GLU A 258 1.58 -57.81 -55.49
CA GLU A 258 0.69 -57.40 -54.39
C GLU A 258 1.42 -57.29 -53.03
N MET A 259 2.42 -58.13 -52.79
CA MET A 259 3.21 -58.06 -51.55
C MET A 259 4.04 -56.77 -51.45
N LEU A 260 4.42 -56.15 -52.57
CA LEU A 260 5.07 -54.84 -52.58
C LEU A 260 4.10 -53.73 -52.22
N GLU A 261 2.85 -53.79 -52.71
CA GLU A 261 1.81 -52.85 -52.32
C GLU A 261 1.52 -52.95 -50.81
N LEU A 262 1.44 -54.18 -50.28
CA LEU A 262 1.26 -54.40 -48.85
C LEU A 262 2.45 -53.83 -48.04
N LYS A 263 3.70 -54.10 -48.46
CA LYS A 263 4.91 -53.51 -47.85
C LYS A 263 4.85 -51.98 -47.85
N ASN A 264 4.51 -51.37 -48.98
CA ASN A 264 4.45 -49.92 -49.12
C ASN A 264 3.33 -49.32 -48.26
N THR A 265 2.17 -49.99 -48.18
CA THR A 265 1.05 -49.57 -47.34
C THR A 265 1.43 -49.60 -45.86
N VAL A 266 2.04 -50.70 -45.40
CA VAL A 266 2.51 -50.81 -44.01
C VAL A 266 3.58 -49.77 -43.72
N ASN A 267 4.59 -49.60 -44.59
CA ASN A 267 5.64 -48.61 -44.39
C ASN A 267 5.11 -47.17 -44.39
N THR A 268 4.15 -46.84 -45.26
CA THR A 268 3.50 -45.52 -45.29
C THR A 268 2.71 -45.28 -43.99
N MET A 269 2.02 -46.30 -43.48
CA MET A 269 1.35 -46.22 -42.18
C MET A 269 2.35 -45.95 -41.04
N VAL A 270 3.50 -46.65 -41.03
CA VAL A 270 4.57 -46.40 -40.04
C VAL A 270 5.09 -44.97 -40.14
N ASP A 271 5.34 -44.48 -41.35
CA ASP A 271 5.82 -43.12 -41.59
C ASP A 271 4.82 -42.06 -41.10
N GLN A 272 3.54 -42.23 -41.40
CA GLN A 272 2.48 -41.32 -40.95
C GLN A 272 2.33 -41.33 -39.42
N LEU A 273 2.34 -42.51 -38.80
CA LEU A 273 2.28 -42.65 -37.34
C LEU A 273 3.49 -42.03 -36.66
N SER A 274 4.69 -42.23 -37.21
CA SER A 274 5.94 -41.70 -36.65
C SER A 274 5.96 -40.18 -36.72
N ALA A 275 5.61 -39.61 -37.88
CA ALA A 275 5.52 -38.17 -38.07
C ALA A 275 4.46 -37.54 -37.15
N PHE A 276 3.27 -38.14 -37.05
CA PHE A 276 2.23 -37.68 -36.15
C PHE A 276 2.65 -37.73 -34.67
N SER A 277 3.24 -38.85 -34.23
CA SER A 277 3.71 -39.01 -32.85
C SER A 277 4.79 -37.99 -32.51
N SER A 278 5.76 -37.77 -33.40
CA SER A 278 6.81 -36.76 -33.22
C SER A 278 6.20 -35.37 -33.06
N GLU A 279 5.23 -35.04 -33.91
CA GLU A 279 4.67 -33.71 -33.97
C GLU A 279 3.74 -33.40 -32.79
N VAL A 280 2.89 -34.35 -32.39
CA VAL A 280 2.08 -34.23 -31.18
C VAL A 280 2.97 -34.11 -29.94
N THR A 281 4.04 -34.90 -29.85
CA THR A 281 4.98 -34.82 -28.73
C THR A 281 5.66 -33.46 -28.68
N ARG A 282 6.09 -32.93 -29.84
CA ARG A 282 6.71 -31.61 -29.95
C ARG A 282 5.75 -30.49 -29.53
N VAL A 283 4.53 -30.46 -30.08
CA VAL A 283 3.53 -29.41 -29.76
C VAL A 283 3.06 -29.50 -28.31
N ALA A 284 2.83 -30.71 -27.79
CA ALA A 284 2.49 -30.90 -26.38
C ALA A 284 3.61 -30.42 -25.45
N ARG A 285 4.87 -30.62 -25.85
CA ARG A 285 6.02 -30.12 -25.10
C ARG A 285 6.14 -28.60 -25.17
N GLU A 286 6.16 -28.03 -26.38
CA GLU A 286 6.31 -26.59 -26.61
C GLU A 286 5.18 -25.79 -25.95
N VAL A 287 3.93 -26.12 -26.27
CA VAL A 287 2.76 -25.34 -25.81
C VAL A 287 2.32 -25.76 -24.41
N GLY A 288 2.39 -27.05 -24.09
CA GLY A 288 1.88 -27.57 -22.82
C GLY A 288 2.87 -27.51 -21.65
N THR A 289 4.19 -27.65 -21.89
CA THR A 289 5.19 -27.73 -20.81
C THR A 289 6.21 -26.61 -20.81
N GLU A 290 6.71 -26.20 -21.97
CA GLU A 290 7.79 -25.20 -22.09
C GLU A 290 7.24 -23.76 -22.18
N GLY A 291 5.93 -23.59 -22.38
CA GLY A 291 5.30 -22.28 -22.52
C GLY A 291 5.69 -21.54 -23.80
N ALA A 292 6.27 -22.23 -24.78
CA ALA A 292 6.58 -21.72 -26.11
C ALA A 292 5.28 -21.65 -26.95
N LEU A 293 4.55 -20.54 -26.78
CA LEU A 293 3.23 -20.35 -27.37
C LEU A 293 3.30 -20.07 -28.89
N GLY A 294 2.48 -20.77 -29.67
CA GLY A 294 2.38 -20.62 -31.13
C GLY A 294 2.81 -21.85 -31.94
N GLY A 295 3.32 -22.91 -31.31
CA GLY A 295 3.63 -24.17 -31.96
C GLY A 295 2.37 -24.84 -32.54
N GLN A 296 2.42 -25.20 -33.82
CA GLN A 296 1.36 -25.94 -34.52
C GLN A 296 1.92 -27.23 -35.10
N ALA A 297 1.13 -28.28 -35.05
CA ALA A 297 1.40 -29.58 -35.62
C ALA A 297 1.24 -29.53 -37.14
N GLN A 298 2.31 -29.85 -37.87
CA GLN A 298 2.33 -30.05 -39.31
C GLN A 298 2.78 -31.47 -39.64
N VAL A 299 1.83 -32.32 -40.02
CA VAL A 299 2.10 -33.71 -40.42
C VAL A 299 1.81 -33.86 -41.92
N PRO A 300 2.83 -34.05 -42.78
CA PRO A 300 2.62 -34.19 -44.22
C PRO A 300 1.84 -35.45 -44.60
N GLY A 301 0.94 -35.34 -45.58
CA GLY A 301 0.26 -36.49 -46.18
C GLY A 301 -0.83 -37.16 -45.33
N VAL A 302 -1.28 -36.51 -44.25
CA VAL A 302 -2.39 -37.00 -43.42
C VAL A 302 -3.75 -36.68 -44.03
N ALA A 303 -4.67 -37.64 -43.95
CA ALA A 303 -6.05 -37.52 -44.43
C ALA A 303 -7.01 -38.26 -43.48
N GLY A 304 -8.32 -37.96 -43.59
CA GLY A 304 -9.35 -38.53 -42.71
C GLY A 304 -9.10 -38.21 -41.24
N VAL A 305 -9.24 -39.21 -40.37
CA VAL A 305 -9.10 -39.07 -38.91
C VAL A 305 -7.76 -38.45 -38.49
N TRP A 306 -6.66 -38.75 -39.20
CA TRP A 306 -5.34 -38.18 -38.89
C TRP A 306 -5.29 -36.66 -39.07
N LYS A 307 -5.99 -36.14 -40.07
CA LYS A 307 -6.11 -34.69 -40.28
C LYS A 307 -6.97 -34.06 -39.19
N GLU A 308 -8.12 -34.66 -38.88
CA GLU A 308 -9.02 -34.18 -37.82
C GLU A 308 -8.33 -34.13 -36.45
N LEU A 309 -7.52 -35.14 -36.12
CA LEU A 309 -6.72 -35.16 -34.90
C LEU A 309 -5.65 -34.06 -34.90
N THR A 310 -4.96 -33.86 -36.03
CA THR A 310 -3.95 -32.78 -36.18
C THR A 310 -4.60 -31.40 -36.02
N ASP A 311 -5.76 -31.18 -36.65
CA ASP A 311 -6.52 -29.93 -36.56
C ASP A 311 -7.07 -29.69 -35.14
N SER A 312 -7.47 -30.76 -34.43
CA SER A 312 -7.91 -30.69 -33.04
C SER A 312 -6.77 -30.30 -32.10
N VAL A 313 -5.57 -30.89 -32.27
CA VAL A 313 -4.36 -30.51 -31.53
C VAL A 313 -3.99 -29.05 -31.80
N ASN A 314 -4.05 -28.61 -33.06
CA ASN A 314 -3.79 -27.22 -33.44
C ASN A 314 -4.80 -26.24 -32.84
N THR A 315 -6.08 -26.61 -32.80
CA THR A 315 -7.13 -25.80 -32.18
C THR A 315 -6.89 -25.66 -30.68
N MET A 316 -6.51 -26.76 -30.01
CA MET A 316 -6.15 -26.74 -28.58
C MET A 316 -4.92 -25.85 -28.33
N ALA A 317 -3.85 -26.05 -29.09
CA ALA A 317 -2.62 -25.27 -28.99
C ALA A 317 -2.84 -23.77 -29.25
N GLY A 318 -3.66 -23.44 -30.25
CA GLY A 318 -4.07 -22.08 -30.57
C GLY A 318 -4.88 -21.43 -29.46
N ASN A 319 -5.85 -22.15 -28.88
CA ASN A 319 -6.66 -21.65 -27.77
C ASN A 319 -5.79 -21.39 -26.53
N LEU A 320 -4.93 -22.34 -26.14
CA LEU A 320 -4.01 -22.17 -25.02
C LEU A 320 -3.05 -21.00 -25.25
N THR A 321 -2.51 -20.88 -26.46
CA THR A 321 -1.64 -19.76 -26.86
C THR A 321 -2.34 -18.41 -26.70
N ALA A 322 -3.55 -18.26 -27.25
CA ALA A 322 -4.30 -17.02 -27.17
C ALA A 322 -4.66 -16.67 -25.72
N GLN A 323 -5.11 -17.66 -24.95
CA GLN A 323 -5.54 -17.48 -23.56
C GLN A 323 -4.39 -17.08 -22.64
N VAL A 324 -3.29 -17.82 -22.67
CA VAL A 324 -2.12 -17.52 -21.82
C VAL A 324 -1.48 -16.19 -22.21
N ARG A 325 -1.36 -15.90 -23.52
CA ARG A 325 -0.81 -14.61 -23.99
C ARG A 325 -1.68 -13.44 -23.58
N GLY A 326 -3.01 -13.52 -23.76
CA GLY A 326 -3.92 -12.45 -23.37
C GLY A 326 -3.91 -12.18 -21.86
N ILE A 327 -3.81 -13.22 -21.03
CA ILE A 327 -3.65 -13.07 -19.58
C ILE A 327 -2.31 -12.40 -19.22
N SER A 328 -1.21 -12.85 -19.86
CA SER A 328 0.13 -12.31 -19.63
C SER A 328 0.23 -10.83 -20.00
N GLU A 329 -0.35 -10.42 -21.12
CA GLU A 329 -0.38 -9.02 -21.55
C GLU A 329 -1.09 -8.11 -20.55
N VAL A 330 -2.26 -8.52 -20.06
CA VAL A 330 -3.03 -7.75 -19.08
C VAL A 330 -2.32 -7.72 -17.74
N THR A 331 -1.75 -8.84 -17.30
CA THR A 331 -0.99 -8.90 -16.04
C THR A 331 0.25 -8.01 -16.09
N THR A 332 0.93 -7.97 -17.25
CA THR A 332 2.07 -7.05 -17.49
C THR A 332 1.62 -5.60 -17.48
N ALA A 333 0.48 -5.28 -18.09
CA ALA A 333 -0.08 -3.93 -18.06
C ALA A 333 -0.43 -3.47 -16.63
N VAL A 334 -1.09 -4.35 -15.85
CA VAL A 334 -1.42 -4.13 -14.45
C VAL A 334 -0.15 -3.90 -13.62
N ALA A 335 0.91 -4.68 -13.84
CA ALA A 335 2.20 -4.50 -13.17
C ALA A 335 2.86 -3.16 -13.51
N ASN A 336 2.64 -2.64 -14.71
CA ASN A 336 3.12 -1.32 -15.15
C ASN A 336 2.17 -0.17 -14.75
N GLY A 337 1.08 -0.45 -14.02
CA GLY A 337 0.12 0.55 -13.56
C GLY A 337 -1.01 0.90 -14.54
N ASP A 338 -1.10 0.24 -15.69
CA ASP A 338 -2.24 0.37 -16.61
C ASP A 338 -3.37 -0.59 -16.21
N LEU A 339 -4.28 -0.07 -15.38
CA LEU A 339 -5.44 -0.79 -14.84
C LEU A 339 -6.67 -0.70 -15.76
N SER A 340 -6.54 -0.14 -16.96
CA SER A 340 -7.64 0.00 -17.91
C SER A 340 -7.86 -1.25 -18.77
N ARG A 341 -6.83 -2.11 -18.89
CA ARG A 341 -6.85 -3.30 -19.73
C ARG A 341 -7.58 -4.45 -19.02
N LYS A 342 -8.36 -5.21 -19.80
CA LYS A 342 -9.08 -6.42 -19.34
C LYS A 342 -8.76 -7.62 -20.23
N VAL A 343 -8.79 -8.80 -19.64
CA VAL A 343 -8.66 -10.06 -20.37
C VAL A 343 -9.98 -10.31 -21.11
N THR A 344 -9.95 -10.27 -22.44
CA THR A 344 -11.13 -10.46 -23.32
C THR A 344 -11.10 -11.76 -24.12
N VAL A 345 -10.06 -12.59 -23.94
CA VAL A 345 -9.88 -13.80 -24.73
C VAL A 345 -10.99 -14.82 -24.40
N PRO A 346 -11.64 -15.43 -25.41
CA PRO A 346 -12.66 -16.45 -25.17
C PRO A 346 -12.05 -17.68 -24.48
N ALA A 347 -12.39 -17.85 -23.22
CA ALA A 347 -11.98 -18.97 -22.37
C ALA A 347 -13.20 -19.71 -21.83
N ARG A 348 -13.02 -20.98 -21.47
CA ARG A 348 -14.03 -21.81 -20.80
C ARG A 348 -13.38 -22.54 -19.63
N GLY A 349 -14.18 -22.91 -18.63
CA GLY A 349 -13.72 -23.62 -17.44
C GLY A 349 -12.79 -22.76 -16.56
N GLU A 350 -11.71 -23.36 -16.08
CA GLU A 350 -10.77 -22.75 -15.13
C GLU A 350 -10.09 -21.49 -15.69
N VAL A 351 -9.76 -21.48 -16.99
CA VAL A 351 -9.13 -20.31 -17.63
C VAL A 351 -10.08 -19.11 -17.67
N ALA A 352 -11.39 -19.34 -17.83
CA ALA A 352 -12.39 -18.27 -17.76
C ALA A 352 -12.52 -17.72 -16.34
N GLN A 353 -12.52 -18.59 -15.33
CA GLN A 353 -12.51 -18.16 -13.92
C GLN A 353 -11.24 -17.38 -13.59
N LEU A 354 -10.08 -17.79 -14.10
CA LEU A 354 -8.83 -17.05 -13.94
C LEU A 354 -8.90 -15.67 -14.59
N ALA A 355 -9.38 -15.58 -15.84
CA ALA A 355 -9.57 -14.30 -16.53
C ALA A 355 -10.51 -13.37 -15.75
N GLU A 356 -11.63 -13.89 -15.22
CA GLU A 356 -12.56 -13.12 -14.40
C GLU A 356 -11.92 -12.67 -13.08
N THR A 357 -11.17 -13.55 -12.41
CA THR A 357 -10.46 -13.22 -11.17
C THR A 357 -9.43 -12.10 -11.40
N ILE A 358 -8.68 -12.16 -12.50
CA ILE A 358 -7.71 -11.12 -12.88
C ILE A 358 -8.44 -9.81 -13.22
N ASN A 359 -9.54 -9.86 -13.96
CA ASN A 359 -10.34 -8.68 -14.27
C ASN A 359 -10.92 -8.04 -13.00
N GLN A 360 -11.42 -8.85 -12.06
CA GLN A 360 -11.94 -8.39 -10.78
C GLN A 360 -10.83 -7.79 -9.91
N MET A 361 -9.65 -8.43 -9.83
CA MET A 361 -8.49 -7.87 -9.13
C MET A 361 -8.06 -6.54 -9.73
N THR A 362 -8.01 -6.44 -11.07
CA THR A 362 -7.66 -5.21 -11.78
C THR A 362 -8.67 -4.10 -11.49
N GLU A 363 -9.96 -4.44 -11.44
CA GLU A 363 -11.03 -3.50 -11.08
C GLU A 363 -10.89 -3.01 -9.63
N THR A 364 -10.63 -3.91 -8.67
CA THR A 364 -10.40 -3.53 -7.26
C THR A 364 -9.17 -2.63 -7.12
N LEU A 365 -8.07 -2.95 -7.83
CA LEU A 365 -6.87 -2.11 -7.87
C LEU A 365 -7.18 -0.71 -8.42
N ARG A 366 -7.98 -0.64 -9.50
CA ARG A 366 -8.36 0.63 -10.13
C ARG A 366 -9.19 1.48 -9.18
N ILE A 367 -10.23 0.90 -8.58
CA ILE A 367 -11.07 1.59 -7.60
C ILE A 367 -10.23 2.06 -6.41
N PHE A 368 -9.31 1.23 -5.90
CA PHE A 368 -8.41 1.62 -4.81
C PHE A 368 -7.51 2.80 -5.20
N ALA A 369 -6.89 2.76 -6.39
CA ALA A 369 -6.04 3.84 -6.87
C ALA A 369 -6.82 5.15 -7.08
N ASP A 370 -8.00 5.08 -7.67
CA ASP A 370 -8.90 6.22 -7.85
C ASP A 370 -9.27 6.83 -6.49
N GLU A 371 -9.60 5.98 -5.53
CA GLU A 371 -10.07 6.42 -4.21
C GLU A 371 -8.95 7.01 -3.36
N VAL A 372 -7.75 6.43 -3.36
CA VAL A 372 -6.58 7.02 -2.70
C VAL A 372 -6.23 8.36 -3.33
N THR A 373 -6.26 8.47 -4.66
CA THR A 373 -6.00 9.73 -5.36
C THR A 373 -7.05 10.78 -5.02
N ARG A 374 -8.33 10.40 -4.99
CA ARG A 374 -9.44 11.28 -4.64
C ARG A 374 -9.29 11.83 -3.22
N VAL A 375 -9.07 10.96 -2.23
CA VAL A 375 -8.96 11.36 -0.82
C VAL A 375 -7.67 12.15 -0.58
N ALA A 376 -6.56 11.80 -1.24
CA ALA A 376 -5.33 12.58 -1.16
C ALA A 376 -5.51 14.01 -1.69
N ASN A 377 -6.25 14.19 -2.79
CA ASN A 377 -6.59 15.52 -3.30
C ASN A 377 -7.56 16.26 -2.36
N GLU A 378 -8.61 15.60 -1.89
CA GLU A 378 -9.63 16.22 -1.02
C GLU A 378 -9.02 16.68 0.32
N VAL A 379 -8.26 15.82 1.00
CA VAL A 379 -7.68 16.11 2.32
C VAL A 379 -6.38 16.91 2.20
N GLY A 380 -5.54 16.60 1.22
CA GLY A 380 -4.21 17.20 1.07
C GLY A 380 -4.18 18.52 0.30
N ALA A 381 -4.86 18.61 -0.84
CA ALA A 381 -4.80 19.77 -1.72
C ALA A 381 -5.97 20.75 -1.52
N GLU A 382 -7.20 20.23 -1.41
CA GLU A 382 -8.41 21.05 -1.23
C GLU A 382 -8.64 21.48 0.23
N GLY A 383 -7.99 20.82 1.20
CA GLY A 383 -8.15 21.09 2.62
C GLY A 383 -9.51 20.70 3.18
N ARG A 384 -10.28 19.86 2.46
CA ARG A 384 -11.57 19.32 2.91
C ARG A 384 -11.32 18.14 3.85
N LEU A 385 -11.18 18.46 5.14
CA LEU A 385 -10.90 17.48 6.19
C LEU A 385 -12.10 16.55 6.45
N GLY A 386 -11.85 15.24 6.45
CA GLY A 386 -12.87 14.20 6.71
C GLY A 386 -13.15 13.23 5.56
N GLY A 387 -12.51 13.42 4.40
CA GLY A 387 -12.57 12.46 3.30
C GLY A 387 -12.08 11.07 3.73
N GLN A 388 -12.83 10.03 3.36
CA GLN A 388 -12.49 8.63 3.62
C GLN A 388 -12.49 7.85 2.32
N ALA A 389 -11.51 6.95 2.19
CA ALA A 389 -11.42 6.02 1.11
C ALA A 389 -12.42 4.88 1.32
N ASN A 390 -13.32 4.68 0.37
CA ASN A 390 -14.23 3.55 0.31
C ASN A 390 -13.94 2.70 -0.93
N VAL A 391 -13.45 1.47 -0.71
CA VAL A 391 -13.14 0.52 -1.78
C VAL A 391 -14.04 -0.71 -1.63
N PRO A 392 -15.16 -0.77 -2.37
CA PRO A 392 -16.10 -1.89 -2.29
C PRO A 392 -15.43 -3.23 -2.63
N GLY A 393 -15.65 -4.24 -1.79
CA GLY A 393 -15.08 -5.58 -1.99
C GLY A 393 -13.62 -5.72 -1.59
N ALA A 394 -12.98 -4.69 -1.02
CA ALA A 394 -11.64 -4.82 -0.45
C ALA A 394 -11.63 -5.83 0.71
N ALA A 395 -10.75 -6.83 0.61
CA ALA A 395 -10.54 -7.86 1.63
C ALA A 395 -9.06 -8.12 1.84
N GLY A 396 -8.69 -8.69 3.00
CA GLY A 396 -7.30 -8.92 3.38
C GLY A 396 -6.48 -7.63 3.36
N THR A 397 -5.29 -7.68 2.76
CA THR A 397 -4.35 -6.55 2.71
C THR A 397 -4.95 -5.29 2.09
N TRP A 398 -5.87 -5.40 1.12
CA TRP A 398 -6.53 -4.22 0.53
C TRP A 398 -7.41 -3.48 1.54
N LYS A 399 -8.10 -4.22 2.40
CA LYS A 399 -8.89 -3.64 3.48
C LYS A 399 -7.97 -2.98 4.51
N ASP A 400 -6.91 -3.68 4.93
CA ASP A 400 -5.94 -3.16 5.89
C ASP A 400 -5.28 -1.86 5.40
N LEU A 401 -4.93 -1.79 4.11
CA LEU A 401 -4.39 -0.58 3.49
C LEU A 401 -5.42 0.54 3.44
N THR A 402 -6.67 0.25 3.06
CA THR A 402 -7.76 1.23 3.05
C THR A 402 -8.01 1.79 4.47
N ASP A 403 -8.04 0.92 5.48
CA ASP A 403 -8.24 1.29 6.87
C ASP A 403 -7.03 2.08 7.43
N SER A 404 -5.81 1.74 7.01
CA SER A 404 -4.59 2.48 7.35
C SER A 404 -4.59 3.88 6.77
N VAL A 405 -4.89 4.02 5.47
CA VAL A 405 -5.03 5.32 4.78
C VAL A 405 -6.10 6.17 5.46
N ASN A 406 -7.27 5.58 5.75
CA ASN A 406 -8.34 6.24 6.50
C ASN A 406 -7.93 6.68 7.91
N THR A 407 -7.11 5.87 8.59
CA THR A 407 -6.61 6.20 9.93
C THR A 407 -5.65 7.39 9.86
N VAL A 408 -4.74 7.44 8.89
CA VAL A 408 -3.85 8.58 8.67
C VAL A 408 -4.65 9.85 8.40
N PHE A 409 -5.61 9.81 7.47
CA PHE A 409 -6.43 10.98 7.15
C PHE A 409 -7.33 11.42 8.30
N ARG A 410 -7.88 10.47 9.09
CA ARG A 410 -8.68 10.79 10.28
C ARG A 410 -7.84 11.43 11.37
N ASN A 411 -6.61 10.94 11.59
CA ASN A 411 -5.68 11.54 12.55
C ASN A 411 -5.31 12.97 12.12
N LEU A 412 -4.88 13.17 10.88
CA LEU A 412 -4.58 14.52 10.35
C LEU A 412 -5.80 15.45 10.42
N THR A 413 -6.99 14.96 10.04
CA THR A 413 -8.26 15.70 10.14
C THR A 413 -8.52 16.16 11.57
N THR A 414 -8.38 15.26 12.54
CA THR A 414 -8.67 15.56 13.95
C THR A 414 -7.64 16.55 14.49
N GLN A 415 -6.36 16.34 14.18
CA GLN A 415 -5.26 17.16 14.65
C GLN A 415 -5.33 18.60 14.12
N VAL A 416 -5.53 18.77 12.82
CA VAL A 416 -5.66 20.10 12.21
C VAL A 416 -6.93 20.81 12.69
N ARG A 417 -8.04 20.09 12.84
CA ARG A 417 -9.31 20.67 13.29
C ARG A 417 -9.26 21.14 14.74
N ASP A 418 -8.59 20.41 15.63
CA ASP A 418 -8.40 20.81 17.03
C ASP A 418 -7.56 22.10 17.12
N ILE A 419 -6.46 22.16 16.36
CA ILE A 419 -5.62 23.37 16.29
C ILE A 419 -6.38 24.55 15.70
N ALA A 420 -7.15 24.34 14.63
CA ALA A 420 -7.97 25.38 14.03
C ALA A 420 -9.04 25.89 14.99
N ALA A 421 -9.66 25.01 15.78
CA ALA A 421 -10.64 25.39 16.79
C ALA A 421 -10.01 26.28 17.88
N VAL A 422 -8.84 25.88 18.41
CA VAL A 422 -8.11 26.66 19.41
C VAL A 422 -7.63 28.00 18.85
N THR A 423 -7.10 28.01 17.63
CA THR A 423 -6.66 29.25 16.98
C THR A 423 -7.83 30.21 16.72
N THR A 424 -9.01 29.66 16.38
CA THR A 424 -10.24 30.45 16.25
C THR A 424 -10.71 31.00 17.60
N ALA A 425 -10.63 30.18 18.67
CA ALA A 425 -10.94 30.64 20.02
C ALA A 425 -10.01 31.77 20.46
N VAL A 426 -8.71 31.62 20.24
CA VAL A 426 -7.70 32.66 20.49
C VAL A 426 -7.98 33.94 19.70
N ALA A 427 -8.35 33.81 18.42
CA ALA A 427 -8.71 34.96 17.58
C ALA A 427 -9.98 35.69 18.09
N ASN A 428 -10.90 34.97 18.72
CA ASN A 428 -12.10 35.52 19.36
C ASN A 428 -11.85 35.99 20.81
N GLY A 429 -10.61 35.89 21.31
CA GLY A 429 -10.23 36.31 22.67
C GLY A 429 -10.49 35.27 23.76
N ASP A 430 -10.93 34.06 23.43
CA ASP A 430 -11.01 32.95 24.39
C ASP A 430 -9.65 32.25 24.51
N LEU A 431 -8.92 32.61 25.56
CA LEU A 431 -7.58 32.09 25.87
C LEU A 431 -7.62 30.91 26.86
N SER A 432 -8.81 30.36 27.14
CA SER A 432 -8.96 29.17 28.00
C SER A 432 -8.78 27.85 27.24
N GLN A 433 -8.95 27.88 25.92
CA GLN A 433 -8.88 26.71 25.05
C GLN A 433 -7.43 26.29 24.78
N LYS A 434 -7.17 24.99 24.82
CA LYS A 434 -5.87 24.38 24.52
C LYS A 434 -6.03 23.30 23.49
N VAL A 435 -4.98 23.08 22.70
CA VAL A 435 -4.89 21.92 21.82
C VAL A 435 -4.67 20.71 22.71
N THR A 436 -5.60 19.75 22.69
CA THR A 436 -5.60 18.60 23.61
C THR A 436 -5.35 17.28 22.90
N VAL A 437 -5.62 17.22 21.60
CA VAL A 437 -5.39 16.03 20.77
C VAL A 437 -4.00 15.45 20.97
N ASP A 438 -3.91 14.11 21.03
CA ASP A 438 -2.64 13.41 21.15
C ASP A 438 -1.91 13.41 19.80
N VAL A 439 -0.69 13.94 19.81
CA VAL A 439 0.13 14.21 18.63
C VAL A 439 1.58 13.88 18.93
N ALA A 440 2.29 13.44 17.91
CA ALA A 440 3.71 13.14 17.96
C ALA A 440 4.46 13.86 16.83
N GLY A 441 5.79 13.94 16.94
CA GLY A 441 6.66 14.56 15.93
C GLY A 441 6.38 16.06 15.73
N GLU A 442 6.41 16.53 14.49
CA GLU A 442 6.21 17.94 14.13
C GLU A 442 4.84 18.49 14.58
N MET A 443 3.80 17.65 14.61
CA MET A 443 2.49 18.06 15.10
C MET A 443 2.47 18.33 16.61
N LEU A 444 3.33 17.65 17.39
CA LEU A 444 3.50 17.94 18.81
C LEU A 444 4.19 19.28 19.01
N GLU A 445 5.19 19.61 18.19
CA GLU A 445 5.83 20.92 18.21
C GLU A 445 4.82 22.03 17.88
N LEU A 446 3.96 21.81 16.88
CA LEU A 446 2.88 22.74 16.54
C LEU A 446 1.89 22.91 17.68
N LYS A 447 1.42 21.80 18.29
CA LYS A 447 0.57 21.82 19.50
C LYS A 447 1.21 22.63 20.63
N ASN A 448 2.48 22.36 20.92
CA ASN A 448 3.20 23.05 21.99
C ASN A 448 3.40 24.53 21.68
N THR A 449 3.66 24.89 20.42
CA THR A 449 3.81 26.27 19.98
C THR A 449 2.49 27.03 20.14
N VAL A 450 1.38 26.47 19.66
CA VAL A 450 0.04 27.08 19.81
C VAL A 450 -0.33 27.18 21.29
N ASN A 451 -0.13 26.12 22.08
CA ASN A 451 -0.42 26.15 23.51
C ASN A 451 0.44 27.20 24.25
N THR A 452 1.73 27.30 23.94
CA THR A 452 2.62 28.32 24.51
C THR A 452 2.17 29.73 24.14
N MET A 453 1.72 29.95 22.90
CA MET A 453 1.13 31.21 22.46
C MET A 453 -0.12 31.55 23.28
N VAL A 454 -1.01 30.58 23.50
CA VAL A 454 -2.20 30.76 24.36
C VAL A 454 -1.79 31.12 25.80
N ASP A 455 -0.77 30.45 26.36
CA ASP A 455 -0.26 30.76 27.70
C ASP A 455 0.28 32.19 27.79
N GLN A 456 1.09 32.61 26.82
CA GLN A 456 1.66 33.95 26.76
C GLN A 456 0.58 35.03 26.63
N LEU A 457 -0.41 34.82 25.76
CA LEU A 457 -1.54 35.73 25.59
C LEU A 457 -2.39 35.82 26.86
N SER A 458 -2.66 34.68 27.49
CA SER A 458 -3.48 34.61 28.70
C SER A 458 -2.79 35.31 29.87
N ALA A 459 -1.49 35.05 30.06
CA ALA A 459 -0.68 35.71 31.06
C ALA A 459 -0.59 37.23 30.82
N PHE A 460 -0.36 37.66 29.57
CA PHE A 460 -0.34 39.07 29.22
C PHE A 460 -1.69 39.75 29.48
N GLY A 461 -2.80 39.14 29.04
CA GLY A 461 -4.14 39.67 29.25
C GLY A 461 -4.50 39.79 30.72
N ALA A 462 -4.17 38.78 31.54
CA ALA A 462 -4.37 38.82 32.98
C ALA A 462 -3.56 39.95 33.63
N GLU A 463 -2.30 40.09 33.22
CA GLU A 463 -1.39 41.04 33.83
C GLU A 463 -1.72 42.49 33.48
N VAL A 464 -2.06 42.78 32.22
CA VAL A 464 -2.55 44.10 31.82
C VAL A 464 -3.85 44.44 32.56
N THR A 465 -4.76 43.47 32.69
CA THR A 465 -6.02 43.69 33.44
C THR A 465 -5.75 43.98 34.91
N ARG A 466 -4.84 43.23 35.54
CA ARG A 466 -4.45 43.43 36.95
C ARG A 466 -3.85 44.81 37.16
N VAL A 467 -2.85 45.19 36.38
CA VAL A 467 -2.16 46.48 36.54
C VAL A 467 -3.08 47.66 36.17
N ALA A 468 -3.92 47.51 35.16
CA ALA A 468 -4.94 48.52 34.85
C ALA A 468 -5.94 48.70 36.00
N ARG A 469 -6.30 47.63 36.72
CA ARG A 469 -7.15 47.72 37.91
C ARG A 469 -6.43 48.39 39.08
N GLU A 470 -5.22 47.94 39.42
CA GLU A 470 -4.42 48.47 40.52
C GLU A 470 -4.12 49.96 40.33
N VAL A 471 -3.59 50.34 39.16
CA VAL A 471 -3.16 51.72 38.90
C VAL A 471 -4.32 52.62 38.49
N GLY A 472 -5.27 52.11 37.71
CA GLY A 472 -6.36 52.89 37.13
C GLY A 472 -7.60 53.03 38.00
N VAL A 473 -7.97 51.99 38.77
CA VAL A 473 -9.21 51.97 39.56
C VAL A 473 -8.93 52.05 41.06
N GLU A 474 -8.01 51.25 41.56
CA GLU A 474 -7.71 51.14 43.00
C GLU A 474 -6.77 52.25 43.48
N GLY A 475 -6.02 52.88 42.57
CA GLY A 475 -5.07 53.95 42.90
C GLY A 475 -3.81 53.45 43.61
N GLU A 476 -3.53 52.14 43.56
CA GLU A 476 -2.29 51.54 44.05
C GLU A 476 -1.14 51.81 43.07
N LEU A 477 -0.50 52.96 43.26
CA LEU A 477 0.56 53.44 42.37
C LEU A 477 1.86 52.62 42.53
N GLY A 478 2.28 51.93 41.46
CA GLY A 478 3.56 51.20 41.40
C GLY A 478 3.48 49.78 40.86
N GLY A 479 2.26 49.27 40.59
CA GLY A 479 2.07 47.98 39.92
C GLY A 479 2.80 47.90 38.58
N GLN A 480 3.55 46.83 38.36
CA GLN A 480 4.22 46.55 37.09
C GLN A 480 3.70 45.24 36.52
N ALA A 481 3.54 45.21 35.20
CA ALA A 481 3.19 44.03 34.44
C ALA A 481 4.44 43.15 34.28
N GLN A 482 4.36 41.92 34.76
CA GLN A 482 5.38 40.90 34.60
C GLN A 482 4.78 39.68 33.90
N VAL A 483 5.17 39.50 32.64
CA VAL A 483 4.71 38.38 31.80
C VAL A 483 5.87 37.40 31.61
N PRO A 484 5.85 36.22 32.28
CA PRO A 484 6.92 35.22 32.16
C PRO A 484 7.08 34.76 30.70
N GLY A 485 8.33 34.70 30.22
CA GLY A 485 8.63 34.22 28.87
C GLY A 485 8.26 35.19 27.73
N ALA A 486 7.88 36.43 28.03
CA ALA A 486 7.64 37.45 27.02
C ALA A 486 8.94 37.79 26.25
N ALA A 487 8.88 37.63 24.92
CA ALA A 487 9.97 37.92 24.00
C ALA A 487 9.43 38.62 22.74
N GLY A 488 10.31 39.31 21.99
CA GLY A 488 9.92 40.10 20.82
C GLY A 488 8.84 41.14 21.15
N THR A 489 7.83 41.24 20.29
CA THR A 489 6.73 42.22 20.44
C THR A 489 6.02 42.13 21.78
N TRP A 490 5.91 40.94 22.40
CA TRP A 490 5.29 40.79 23.72
C TRP A 490 6.07 41.53 24.80
N LYS A 491 7.39 41.43 24.76
CA LYS A 491 8.27 42.14 25.70
C LYS A 491 8.15 43.65 25.49
N ASP A 492 8.19 44.10 24.23
CA ASP A 492 8.09 45.52 23.90
C ASP A 492 6.76 46.13 24.37
N LEU A 493 5.65 45.39 24.23
CA LEU A 493 4.34 45.80 24.74
C LEU A 493 4.31 45.85 26.27
N THR A 494 4.81 44.82 26.96
CA THR A 494 4.92 44.82 28.43
C THR A 494 5.78 45.99 28.93
N ASP A 495 6.92 46.26 28.29
CA ASP A 495 7.83 47.35 28.66
C ASP A 495 7.21 48.73 28.38
N SER A 496 6.43 48.85 27.31
CA SER A 496 5.68 50.07 26.97
C SER A 496 4.57 50.35 27.99
N VAL A 497 3.77 49.33 28.34
CA VAL A 497 2.74 49.42 29.38
C VAL A 497 3.35 49.79 30.73
N ASN A 498 4.45 49.14 31.12
CA ASN A 498 5.18 49.48 32.34
C ASN A 498 5.73 50.90 32.34
N THR A 499 6.20 51.39 31.19
CA THR A 499 6.69 52.76 31.07
C THR A 499 5.56 53.77 31.21
N ALA A 500 4.39 53.50 30.60
CA ALA A 500 3.20 54.33 30.76
C ALA A 500 2.75 54.39 32.24
N PHE A 501 2.66 53.24 32.92
CA PHE A 501 2.25 53.20 34.33
C PHE A 501 3.29 53.81 35.27
N ARG A 502 4.59 53.63 35.02
CA ARG A 502 5.66 54.31 35.79
C ARG A 502 5.57 55.83 35.65
N ASN A 503 5.33 56.34 34.44
CA ASN A 503 5.16 57.76 34.20
C ASN A 503 3.92 58.29 34.94
N LEU A 504 2.75 57.66 34.75
CA LEU A 504 1.52 58.06 35.45
C LEU A 504 1.68 58.03 36.98
N THR A 505 2.28 56.96 37.51
CA THR A 505 2.59 56.81 38.94
C THR A 505 3.47 57.95 39.45
N GLY A 506 4.57 58.24 38.75
CA GLY A 506 5.48 59.33 39.12
C GLY A 506 4.79 60.70 39.10
N GLN A 507 3.97 60.94 38.07
CA GLN A 507 3.26 62.20 37.89
C GLN A 507 2.22 62.44 38.99
N VAL A 508 1.36 61.47 39.27
CA VAL A 508 0.31 61.58 40.31
C VAL A 508 0.93 61.67 41.70
N ARG A 509 1.96 60.86 41.99
CA ARG A 509 2.63 60.87 43.29
C ARG A 509 3.29 62.21 43.60
N ASN A 510 3.93 62.86 42.62
CA ASN A 510 4.55 64.17 42.84
C ASN A 510 3.50 65.27 43.10
N ILE A 511 2.36 65.24 42.40
CA ILE A 511 1.26 66.17 42.65
C ILE A 511 0.66 65.95 44.04
N ALA A 512 0.45 64.69 44.44
CA ALA A 512 -0.04 64.36 45.78
C ALA A 512 0.91 64.84 46.88
N GLN A 513 2.23 64.69 46.68
CA GLN A 513 3.25 65.22 47.59
C GLN A 513 3.17 66.74 47.74
N VAL A 514 3.11 67.48 46.63
CA VAL A 514 3.02 68.95 46.65
C VAL A 514 1.70 69.42 47.26
N THR A 515 0.59 68.77 46.94
CA THR A 515 -0.73 69.12 47.50
C THR A 515 -0.77 68.84 49.02
N THR A 516 -0.12 67.77 49.47
CA THR A 516 0.06 67.48 50.91
C THR A 516 0.96 68.51 51.58
N ALA A 517 2.04 68.94 50.94
CA ALA A 517 2.91 70.00 51.43
C ALA A 517 2.14 71.32 51.60
N VAL A 518 1.35 71.70 50.58
CA VAL A 518 0.45 72.87 50.63
C VAL A 518 -0.56 72.75 51.77
N ALA A 519 -1.17 71.58 51.95
CA ALA A 519 -2.11 71.35 53.05
C ALA A 519 -1.46 71.48 54.45
N ASN A 520 -0.17 71.15 54.56
CA ASN A 520 0.63 71.34 55.78
C ASN A 520 1.23 72.75 55.91
N GLY A 521 0.94 73.66 54.97
CA GLY A 521 1.44 75.04 54.98
C GLY A 521 2.85 75.23 54.40
N ASP A 522 3.47 74.20 53.83
CA ASP A 522 4.73 74.34 53.08
C ASP A 522 4.44 74.74 51.62
N LEU A 523 4.51 76.06 51.38
CA LEU A 523 4.27 76.66 50.07
C LEU A 523 5.54 76.78 49.21
N SER A 524 6.65 76.18 49.64
CA SER A 524 7.91 76.15 48.87
C SER A 524 7.94 75.02 47.84
N GLN A 525 7.11 73.97 48.02
CA GLN A 525 7.10 72.80 47.16
C GLN A 525 6.36 73.07 45.84
N LYS A 526 6.94 72.59 44.74
CA LYS A 526 6.37 72.68 43.39
C LYS A 526 6.33 71.32 42.73
N VAL A 527 5.37 71.13 41.84
CA VAL A 527 5.32 69.97 40.96
C VAL A 527 6.42 70.17 39.91
N THR A 528 7.45 69.32 39.93
CA THR A 528 8.66 69.46 39.10
C THR A 528 8.75 68.43 37.99
N VAL A 529 8.03 67.30 38.14
CA VAL A 529 7.99 66.22 37.14
C VAL A 529 7.67 66.74 35.74
N ASP A 530 8.33 66.17 34.73
CA ASP A 530 8.06 66.49 33.33
C ASP A 530 6.75 65.81 32.89
N VAL A 531 5.81 66.62 32.41
CA VAL A 531 4.43 66.23 32.11
C VAL A 531 4.00 66.93 30.85
N SER A 532 3.12 66.28 30.09
CA SER A 532 2.53 66.81 28.86
C SER A 532 1.00 66.67 28.91
N GLY A 533 0.30 67.36 28.00
CA GLY A 533 -1.16 67.29 27.88
C GLY A 533 -1.90 67.81 29.12
N GLU A 534 -2.97 67.11 29.51
CA GLU A 534 -3.81 67.49 30.66
C GLU A 534 -3.03 67.48 31.99
N MET A 535 -2.04 66.59 32.14
CA MET A 535 -1.18 66.57 33.33
C MET A 535 -0.29 67.81 33.45
N LEU A 536 0.11 68.41 32.33
CA LEU A 536 0.81 69.70 32.35
C LEU A 536 -0.11 70.83 32.81
N GLN A 537 -1.36 70.83 32.37
CA GLN A 537 -2.36 71.80 32.84
C GLN A 537 -2.60 71.64 34.34
N LEU A 538 -2.70 70.40 34.85
CA LEU A 538 -2.83 70.13 36.28
C LEU A 538 -1.60 70.61 37.05
N LYS A 539 -0.38 70.27 36.60
CA LYS A 539 0.88 70.79 37.17
C LYS A 539 0.87 72.31 37.26
N ASN A 540 0.54 72.99 36.17
CA ASN A 540 0.54 74.45 36.12
C ASN A 540 -0.53 75.05 37.04
N THR A 541 -1.71 74.43 37.13
CA THR A 541 -2.79 74.86 38.02
C THR A 541 -2.39 74.73 39.48
N VAL A 542 -1.82 73.59 39.88
CA VAL A 542 -1.32 73.36 41.24
C VAL A 542 -0.18 74.33 41.55
N ASN A 543 0.80 74.49 40.66
CA ASN A 543 1.91 75.40 40.87
C ASN A 543 1.45 76.86 40.98
N THR A 544 0.50 77.30 40.14
CA THR A 544 -0.09 78.65 40.21
C THR A 544 -0.84 78.86 41.53
N MET A 545 -1.58 77.86 42.00
CA MET A 545 -2.23 77.90 43.31
C MET A 545 -1.21 78.02 44.45
N VAL A 546 -0.10 77.27 44.40
CA VAL A 546 1.00 77.43 45.36
C VAL A 546 1.60 78.85 45.31
N ASP A 547 1.82 79.42 44.12
CA ASP A 547 2.34 80.80 43.97
C ASP A 547 1.39 81.84 44.57
N GLN A 548 0.10 81.73 44.28
CA GLN A 548 -0.92 82.63 44.80
C GLN A 548 -1.03 82.54 46.33
N LEU A 549 -1.01 81.33 46.88
CA LEU A 549 -1.02 81.09 48.33
C LEU A 549 0.22 81.66 49.00
N SER A 550 1.41 81.40 48.44
CA SER A 550 2.68 81.89 49.00
C SER A 550 2.69 83.42 49.02
N SER A 551 2.31 84.04 47.90
CA SER A 551 2.25 85.50 47.80
C SER A 551 1.23 86.10 48.77
N PHE A 552 0.03 85.50 48.89
CA PHE A 552 -0.96 85.95 49.86
C PHE A 552 -0.47 85.83 51.31
N ALA A 553 0.13 84.69 51.68
CA ALA A 553 0.69 84.47 53.02
C ALA A 553 1.78 85.50 53.35
N ASP A 554 2.65 85.83 52.38
CA ASP A 554 3.69 86.84 52.54
C ASP A 554 3.10 88.25 52.71
N GLN A 555 2.06 88.62 51.94
CA GLN A 555 1.41 89.92 52.09
C GLN A 555 0.70 90.06 53.43
N VAL A 556 -0.03 89.04 53.87
CA VAL A 556 -0.75 89.07 55.15
C VAL A 556 0.24 89.13 56.31
N THR A 557 1.32 88.35 56.26
CA THR A 557 2.37 88.36 57.29
C THR A 557 3.04 89.74 57.35
N ARG A 558 3.35 90.35 56.20
CA ARG A 558 3.85 91.73 56.17
C ARG A 558 2.86 92.73 56.72
N MET A 559 1.58 92.65 56.33
CA MET A 559 0.58 93.61 56.79
C MET A 559 0.37 93.54 58.30
N ALA A 560 0.29 92.32 58.84
CA ALA A 560 0.19 92.09 60.27
C ALA A 560 1.41 92.67 61.01
N ARG A 561 2.60 92.56 60.42
CA ARG A 561 3.83 93.12 60.97
C ARG A 561 3.83 94.66 60.90
N ASP A 562 3.64 95.23 59.71
CA ASP A 562 3.74 96.67 59.45
C ASP A 562 2.68 97.45 60.25
N VAL A 563 1.42 97.05 60.17
CA VAL A 563 0.29 97.76 60.82
C VAL A 563 0.14 97.35 62.28
N GLY A 564 0.30 96.05 62.59
CA GLY A 564 0.02 95.50 63.92
C GLY A 564 1.18 95.63 64.92
N THR A 565 2.44 95.56 64.46
CA THR A 565 3.61 95.55 65.37
C THR A 565 4.56 96.73 65.18
N GLU A 566 4.84 97.13 63.94
CA GLU A 566 5.83 98.17 63.64
C GLU A 566 5.22 99.59 63.60
N GLY A 567 3.88 99.71 63.59
CA GLY A 567 3.17 100.99 63.55
C GLY A 567 3.39 101.77 62.25
N ARG A 568 3.83 101.09 61.17
CA ARG A 568 4.01 101.66 59.83
C ARG A 568 2.68 101.71 59.09
N LEU A 569 1.97 102.82 59.28
CA LEU A 569 0.61 103.02 58.76
C LEU A 569 0.61 103.42 57.27
N GLY A 570 -0.23 102.76 56.46
CA GLY A 570 -0.46 103.09 55.04
C GLY A 570 -0.02 102.04 54.02
N GLY A 571 0.48 100.87 54.47
CA GLY A 571 0.75 99.75 53.57
C GLY A 571 -0.53 99.15 52.97
N GLN A 572 -0.44 98.65 51.74
CA GLN A 572 -1.48 97.85 51.10
C GLN A 572 -0.91 96.48 50.67
N ALA A 573 -1.64 95.42 50.97
CA ALA A 573 -1.38 94.07 50.49
C ALA A 573 -1.73 94.03 49.00
N ARG A 574 -0.75 93.69 48.17
CA ARG A 574 -0.93 93.49 46.73
C ARG A 574 -0.51 92.08 46.37
N VAL A 575 -1.49 91.24 46.07
CA VAL A 575 -1.27 89.88 45.59
C VAL A 575 -1.65 89.85 44.10
N ASP A 576 -0.70 89.54 43.24
CA ASP A 576 -0.95 89.49 41.80
C ASP A 576 -1.72 88.23 41.41
N GLY A 577 -2.65 88.37 40.46
CA GLY A 577 -3.39 87.24 39.88
C GLY A 577 -4.51 86.65 40.76
N VAL A 578 -4.88 87.27 41.88
CA VAL A 578 -5.96 86.77 42.75
C VAL A 578 -7.36 87.11 42.22
N SER A 579 -8.29 86.18 42.37
CA SER A 579 -9.71 86.32 42.02
C SER A 579 -10.59 85.56 43.01
N GLY A 580 -11.90 85.87 43.05
CA GLY A 580 -12.85 85.24 43.97
C GLY A 580 -12.50 85.53 45.43
N THR A 581 -12.61 84.52 46.29
CA THR A 581 -12.38 84.63 47.75
C THR A 581 -11.00 85.20 48.09
N TRP A 582 -9.96 84.92 47.29
CA TRP A 582 -8.62 85.46 47.53
C TRP A 582 -8.56 86.99 47.38
N LYS A 583 -9.30 87.52 46.41
CA LYS A 583 -9.41 88.96 46.22
C LYS A 583 -10.21 89.59 47.36
N GLU A 584 -11.34 89.00 47.74
CA GLU A 584 -12.17 89.47 48.86
C GLU A 584 -11.39 89.52 50.18
N LEU A 585 -10.58 88.49 50.47
CA LEU A 585 -9.73 88.46 51.66
C LEU A 585 -8.63 89.54 51.59
N THR A 586 -7.99 89.72 50.44
CA THR A 586 -6.98 90.78 50.24
C THR A 586 -7.59 92.16 50.44
N ASP A 587 -8.78 92.40 49.88
CA ASP A 587 -9.52 93.66 50.01
C ASP A 587 -9.96 93.89 51.46
N SER A 588 -10.37 92.84 52.19
CA SER A 588 -10.73 92.91 53.60
C SER A 588 -9.54 93.28 54.50
N VAL A 589 -8.37 92.68 54.26
CA VAL A 589 -7.12 93.01 54.97
C VAL A 589 -6.72 94.47 54.68
N ASN A 590 -6.80 94.91 53.43
CA ASN A 590 -6.53 96.29 53.05
C ASN A 590 -7.51 97.29 53.69
N PHE A 591 -8.79 96.94 53.74
CA PHE A 591 -9.81 97.77 54.38
C PHE A 591 -9.54 97.91 55.89
N MET A 592 -9.20 96.81 56.57
CA MET A 592 -8.82 96.82 57.99
C MET A 592 -7.58 97.69 58.23
N ALA A 593 -6.51 97.49 57.45
CA ALA A 593 -5.28 98.25 57.53
C ALA A 593 -5.51 99.76 57.29
N GLY A 594 -6.37 100.10 56.32
CA GLY A 594 -6.75 101.48 56.01
C GLY A 594 -7.51 102.17 57.15
N ASN A 595 -8.47 101.47 57.76
CA ASN A 595 -9.22 101.99 58.90
C ASN A 595 -8.32 102.26 60.11
N LEU A 596 -7.48 101.28 60.49
CA LEU A 596 -6.52 101.45 61.59
C LEU A 596 -5.52 102.57 61.30
N THR A 597 -5.02 102.66 60.07
CA THR A 597 -4.12 103.73 59.63
C THR A 597 -4.75 105.11 59.81
N SER A 598 -5.97 105.30 59.31
CA SER A 598 -6.67 106.58 59.40
C SER A 598 -6.94 106.97 60.86
N GLN A 599 -7.41 106.01 61.65
CA GLN A 599 -7.75 106.21 63.06
C GLN A 599 -6.54 106.60 63.90
N VAL A 600 -5.46 105.84 63.85
CA VAL A 600 -4.24 106.11 64.64
C VAL A 600 -3.56 107.39 64.17
N ARG A 601 -3.57 107.69 62.86
CA ARG A 601 -2.96 108.91 62.33
C ARG A 601 -3.68 110.18 62.80
N GLN A 602 -5.01 110.19 62.83
CA GLN A 602 -5.73 111.36 63.39
C GLN A 602 -5.50 111.51 64.89
N ILE A 603 -5.46 110.41 65.66
CA ILE A 603 -5.12 110.46 67.09
C ILE A 603 -3.75 111.11 67.28
N ALA A 604 -2.74 110.67 66.52
CA ALA A 604 -1.39 111.22 66.59
C ALA A 604 -1.33 112.70 66.18
N GLN A 605 -2.08 113.11 65.16
CA GLN A 605 -2.15 114.50 64.71
C GLN A 605 -2.73 115.41 65.80
N VAL A 606 -3.84 115.01 66.41
CA VAL A 606 -4.52 115.81 67.45
C VAL A 606 -3.69 115.86 68.73
N THR A 607 -3.12 114.73 69.17
CA THR A 607 -2.21 114.74 70.34
C THR A 607 -0.95 115.57 70.08
N THR A 608 -0.42 115.58 68.86
CA THR A 608 0.69 116.47 68.48
C THR A 608 0.27 117.94 68.47
N ALA A 609 -0.94 118.26 67.99
CA ALA A 609 -1.49 119.62 68.01
C ALA A 609 -1.64 120.12 69.45
N VAL A 610 -2.22 119.29 70.33
CA VAL A 610 -2.34 119.56 71.77
C VAL A 610 -0.97 119.80 72.39
N ALA A 611 0.04 118.98 72.08
CA ALA A 611 1.40 119.16 72.59
C ALA A 611 2.07 120.47 72.11
N ARG A 612 1.66 121.01 70.95
CA ARG A 612 2.11 122.31 70.42
C ARG A 612 1.27 123.48 70.93
N GLY A 613 0.26 123.24 71.76
CA GLY A 613 -0.65 124.27 72.29
C GLY A 613 -1.80 124.65 71.36
N ASP A 614 -2.01 123.94 70.25
CA ASP A 614 -3.19 124.12 69.40
C ASP A 614 -4.32 123.21 69.90
N LEU A 615 -5.25 123.82 70.64
CA LEU A 615 -6.40 123.16 71.25
C LEU A 615 -7.67 123.27 70.39
N SER A 616 -7.55 123.75 69.14
CA SER A 616 -8.68 123.84 68.20
C SER A 616 -8.95 122.52 67.46
N GLN A 617 -7.97 121.61 67.43
CA GLN A 617 -8.03 120.36 66.68
C GLN A 617 -8.73 119.25 67.47
N LYS A 618 -9.66 118.54 66.83
CA LYS A 618 -10.33 117.35 67.38
C LYS A 618 -10.17 116.16 66.45
N ILE A 619 -10.25 114.96 67.02
CA ILE A 619 -10.27 113.72 66.26
C ILE A 619 -11.66 113.60 65.60
N ASP A 620 -11.67 113.43 64.28
CA ASP A 620 -12.87 113.33 63.42
C ASP A 620 -12.74 112.17 62.40
N VAL A 621 -12.52 110.97 62.92
CA VAL A 621 -12.61 109.70 62.18
C VAL A 621 -13.81 108.90 62.66
N ASP A 622 -14.40 108.09 61.77
CA ASP A 622 -15.33 107.05 62.19
C ASP A 622 -14.55 105.94 62.93
N ALA A 623 -14.95 105.69 64.18
CA ALA A 623 -14.29 104.77 65.09
C ALA A 623 -15.35 103.98 65.86
N ARG A 624 -15.03 102.73 66.19
CA ARG A 624 -15.89 101.85 66.99
C ARG A 624 -15.06 101.15 68.05
N GLY A 625 -15.73 100.66 69.10
CA GLY A 625 -15.09 99.96 70.22
C GLY A 625 -14.06 100.84 70.95
N GLU A 626 -12.94 100.23 71.33
CA GLU A 626 -11.88 100.88 72.12
C GLU A 626 -11.30 102.15 71.45
N ILE A 627 -11.22 102.17 70.11
CA ILE A 627 -10.74 103.35 69.39
C ILE A 627 -11.72 104.52 69.49
N LEU A 628 -13.03 104.26 69.58
CA LEU A 628 -14.03 105.31 69.81
C LEU A 628 -13.92 105.88 71.22
N GLU A 629 -13.71 105.03 72.22
CA GLU A 629 -13.48 105.45 73.60
C GLU A 629 -12.22 106.31 73.71
N LEU A 630 -11.14 105.93 73.03
CA LEU A 630 -9.91 106.69 72.96
C LEU A 630 -10.12 108.06 72.28
N LYS A 631 -10.82 108.08 71.13
CA LYS A 631 -11.23 109.31 70.43
C LYS A 631 -11.96 110.26 71.37
N ASN A 632 -12.98 109.77 72.06
CA ASN A 632 -13.79 110.59 72.96
C ASN A 632 -12.97 111.10 74.14
N THR A 633 -12.13 110.26 74.75
CA THR A 633 -11.27 110.63 75.88
C THR A 633 -10.30 111.75 75.49
N ILE A 634 -9.64 111.64 74.34
CA ILE A 634 -8.72 112.68 73.86
C ILE A 634 -9.47 113.97 73.51
N ASN A 635 -10.64 113.87 72.86
CA ASN A 635 -11.45 115.05 72.54
C ASN A 635 -11.94 115.77 73.81
N THR A 636 -12.36 115.03 74.85
CA THR A 636 -12.72 115.61 76.15
C THR A 636 -11.51 116.26 76.84
N MET A 637 -10.33 115.65 76.74
CA MET A 637 -9.09 116.27 77.25
C MET A 637 -8.78 117.59 76.53
N VAL A 638 -8.89 117.64 75.21
CA VAL A 638 -8.71 118.86 74.41
C VAL A 638 -9.69 119.95 74.86
N ASP A 639 -10.96 119.60 75.06
CA ASP A 639 -12.00 120.52 75.54
C ASP A 639 -11.66 121.09 76.93
N GLN A 640 -11.23 120.24 77.87
CA GLN A 640 -10.84 120.65 79.22
C GLN A 640 -9.60 121.56 79.20
N LEU A 641 -8.59 121.24 78.38
CA LEU A 641 -7.39 122.05 78.21
C LEU A 641 -7.73 123.42 77.62
N SER A 642 -8.58 123.46 76.59
CA SER A 642 -8.98 124.72 75.93
C SER A 642 -9.70 125.63 76.93
N ALA A 643 -10.67 125.07 77.66
CA ALA A 643 -11.39 125.81 78.70
C ALA A 643 -10.44 126.30 79.80
N PHE A 644 -9.49 125.49 80.27
CA PHE A 644 -8.52 125.92 81.27
C PHE A 644 -7.61 127.05 80.76
N ALA A 645 -7.07 126.93 79.55
CA ALA A 645 -6.19 127.93 78.95
C ALA A 645 -6.89 129.30 78.78
N GLU A 646 -8.14 129.30 78.33
CA GLU A 646 -8.97 130.51 78.25
C GLU A 646 -9.17 131.17 79.62
N GLN A 647 -9.44 130.37 80.65
CA GLN A 647 -9.76 130.86 82.00
C GLN A 647 -8.52 131.43 82.68
N VAL A 648 -7.37 130.78 82.57
CA VAL A 648 -6.09 131.29 83.09
C VAL A 648 -5.69 132.57 82.35
N THR A 649 -5.81 132.60 81.02
CA THR A 649 -5.51 133.80 80.23
C THR A 649 -6.42 134.96 80.65
N ARG A 650 -7.71 134.70 80.88
CA ARG A 650 -8.64 135.72 81.36
C ARG A 650 -8.27 136.25 82.73
N VAL A 651 -8.00 135.39 83.72
CA VAL A 651 -7.63 135.83 85.09
C VAL A 651 -6.30 136.57 85.10
N ALA A 652 -5.30 136.07 84.37
CA ALA A 652 -4.03 136.75 84.21
C ALA A 652 -4.22 138.15 83.61
N ARG A 653 -5.12 138.29 82.64
CA ARG A 653 -5.46 139.58 82.03
C ARG A 653 -6.19 140.50 83.02
N GLU A 654 -7.27 140.04 83.63
CA GLU A 654 -8.11 140.83 84.54
C GLU A 654 -7.34 141.30 85.78
N VAL A 655 -6.67 140.38 86.48
CA VAL A 655 -6.02 140.67 87.77
C VAL A 655 -4.59 141.19 87.57
N GLY A 656 -3.86 140.64 86.60
CA GLY A 656 -2.45 140.98 86.38
C GLY A 656 -2.22 142.23 85.52
N THR A 657 -3.02 142.43 84.45
CA THR A 657 -2.79 143.56 83.51
C THR A 657 -3.84 144.66 83.59
N GLU A 658 -5.12 144.34 83.74
CA GLU A 658 -6.21 145.34 83.76
C GLU A 658 -6.44 145.95 85.16
N GLY A 659 -5.81 145.39 86.21
CA GLY A 659 -5.97 145.87 87.59
C GLY A 659 -7.39 145.66 88.15
N ARG A 660 -8.22 144.82 87.51
CA ARG A 660 -9.56 144.45 87.97
C ARG A 660 -9.44 143.37 89.05
N LEU A 661 -9.28 143.84 90.29
CA LEU A 661 -9.06 142.98 91.45
C LEU A 661 -10.34 142.19 91.82
N GLY A 662 -10.26 140.85 91.84
CA GLY A 662 -11.35 139.94 92.23
C GLY A 662 -11.74 138.87 91.20
N GLY A 663 -11.12 138.86 90.00
CA GLY A 663 -11.36 137.82 88.99
C GLY A 663 -10.89 136.43 89.45
N GLN A 664 -11.70 135.41 89.19
CA GLN A 664 -11.40 134.00 89.46
C GLN A 664 -11.62 133.13 88.21
N ALA A 665 -10.77 132.13 88.04
CA ALA A 665 -10.87 131.11 87.01
C ALA A 665 -11.91 130.09 87.45
N GLN A 666 -12.86 129.79 86.57
CA GLN A 666 -13.87 128.78 86.79
C GLN A 666 -13.92 127.86 85.59
N VAL A 667 -13.27 126.70 85.73
CA VAL A 667 -13.16 125.71 84.66
C VAL A 667 -14.11 124.54 84.97
N PRO A 668 -15.19 124.33 84.19
CA PRO A 668 -16.12 123.23 84.43
C PRO A 668 -15.46 121.86 84.25
N GLY A 669 -15.75 120.90 85.14
CA GLY A 669 -15.35 119.50 84.98
C GLY A 669 -13.87 119.18 85.24
N VAL A 670 -13.09 120.10 85.80
CA VAL A 670 -11.69 119.84 86.15
C VAL A 670 -11.55 119.01 87.43
N ALA A 671 -10.62 118.05 87.42
CA ALA A 671 -10.26 117.22 88.56
C ALA A 671 -8.74 117.01 88.60
N GLY A 672 -8.22 116.55 89.76
CA GLY A 672 -6.78 116.33 89.97
C GLY A 672 -5.96 117.60 89.77
N VAL A 673 -4.83 117.47 89.05
CA VAL A 673 -3.87 118.56 88.82
C VAL A 673 -4.51 119.80 88.22
N TRP A 674 -5.50 119.65 87.32
CA TRP A 674 -6.20 120.78 86.71
C TRP A 674 -6.97 121.64 87.71
N ARG A 675 -7.61 120.97 88.68
CA ARG A 675 -8.31 121.65 89.77
C ARG A 675 -7.31 122.34 90.69
N ASP A 676 -6.24 121.65 91.07
CA ASP A 676 -5.22 122.20 91.97
C ASP A 676 -4.50 123.43 91.34
N LEU A 677 -4.28 123.41 90.02
CA LEU A 677 -3.76 124.57 89.28
C LEU A 677 -4.76 125.71 89.21
N THR A 678 -6.05 125.42 88.97
CA THR A 678 -7.12 126.43 88.98
C THR A 678 -7.19 127.11 90.35
N ASP A 679 -7.15 126.32 91.43
CA ASP A 679 -7.13 126.80 92.81
C ASP A 679 -5.87 127.62 93.11
N SER A 680 -4.71 127.23 92.58
CA SER A 680 -3.46 127.97 92.74
C SER A 680 -3.49 129.33 92.01
N VAL A 681 -4.02 129.38 90.79
CA VAL A 681 -4.23 130.64 90.05
C VAL A 681 -5.21 131.54 90.79
N ASN A 682 -6.30 130.97 91.32
CA ASN A 682 -7.26 131.70 92.14
C ASN A 682 -6.65 132.21 93.45
N GLY A 683 -5.81 131.40 94.10
CA GLY A 683 -5.06 131.80 95.29
C GLY A 683 -4.10 132.94 95.02
N MET A 684 -3.36 132.89 93.91
CA MET A 684 -2.48 133.99 93.46
C MET A 684 -3.28 135.26 93.19
N ALA A 685 -4.35 135.16 92.39
CA ALA A 685 -5.24 136.28 92.06
C ALA A 685 -5.87 136.90 93.31
N GLY A 686 -6.28 136.08 94.28
CA GLY A 686 -6.82 136.51 95.57
C GLY A 686 -5.79 137.23 96.43
N ASN A 687 -4.57 136.71 96.54
CA ASN A 687 -3.48 137.34 97.30
C ASN A 687 -3.10 138.70 96.69
N LEU A 688 -2.94 138.77 95.36
CA LEU A 688 -2.63 140.03 94.67
C LEU A 688 -3.74 141.06 94.88
N THR A 689 -4.99 140.62 94.78
CA THR A 689 -6.19 141.43 95.03
C THR A 689 -6.20 142.00 96.44
N ALA A 690 -5.96 141.17 97.47
CA ALA A 690 -5.94 141.62 98.86
C ALA A 690 -4.80 142.60 99.12
N GLN A 691 -3.60 142.29 98.60
CA GLN A 691 -2.40 143.09 98.79
C GLN A 691 -2.52 144.49 98.16
N VAL A 692 -2.82 144.56 96.87
CA VAL A 692 -2.94 145.83 96.13
C VAL A 692 -4.09 146.68 96.66
N ARG A 693 -5.23 146.06 97.01
CA ARG A 693 -6.38 146.80 97.55
C ARG A 693 -6.08 147.43 98.91
N ASN A 694 -5.33 146.75 99.79
CA ASN A 694 -4.94 147.30 101.10
C ASN A 694 -3.92 148.46 100.93
N ILE A 695 -2.96 148.30 100.02
CA ILE A 695 -2.01 149.37 99.66
C ILE A 695 -2.75 150.60 99.13
N ALA A 696 -3.68 150.41 98.18
CA ALA A 696 -4.48 151.50 97.62
C ALA A 696 -5.34 152.20 98.68
N GLN A 697 -5.93 151.45 99.63
CA GLN A 697 -6.68 152.01 100.75
C GLN A 697 -5.82 152.91 101.63
N VAL A 698 -4.62 152.45 102.03
CA VAL A 698 -3.72 153.23 102.89
C VAL A 698 -3.13 154.42 102.15
N ALA A 699 -2.72 154.26 100.90
CA ALA A 699 -2.26 155.38 100.07
C ALA A 699 -3.36 156.45 99.90
N THR A 700 -4.62 156.03 99.76
CA THR A 700 -5.77 156.95 99.70
C THR A 700 -6.01 157.65 101.04
N ALA A 701 -5.86 156.95 102.17
CA ALA A 701 -5.97 157.55 103.50
C ALA A 701 -4.89 158.62 103.74
N VAL A 702 -3.63 158.29 103.41
CA VAL A 702 -2.50 159.23 103.46
C VAL A 702 -2.76 160.46 102.60
N ALA A 703 -3.24 160.29 101.37
CA ALA A 703 -3.56 161.40 100.46
C ALA A 703 -4.69 162.31 100.99
N ARG A 704 -5.59 161.79 101.85
CA ARG A 704 -6.64 162.56 102.52
C ARG A 704 -6.19 163.19 103.84
N GLY A 705 -4.91 163.04 104.20
CA GLY A 705 -4.32 163.59 105.43
C GLY A 705 -4.49 162.70 106.67
N ASP A 706 -5.06 161.49 106.53
CA ASP A 706 -5.16 160.52 107.62
C ASP A 706 -3.89 159.65 107.67
N LEU A 707 -2.96 160.05 108.52
CA LEU A 707 -1.68 159.37 108.73
C LEU A 707 -1.74 158.32 109.85
N SER A 708 -2.95 157.91 110.28
CA SER A 708 -3.13 156.82 111.25
C SER A 708 -3.19 155.42 110.62
N GLN A 709 -3.46 155.34 109.31
CA GLN A 709 -3.65 154.07 108.61
C GLN A 709 -2.32 153.46 108.17
N LYS A 710 -2.15 152.15 108.44
CA LYS A 710 -1.01 151.36 107.97
C LYS A 710 -1.47 150.16 107.16
N ILE A 711 -0.64 149.72 106.24
CA ILE A 711 -0.85 148.50 105.47
C ILE A 711 -0.67 147.31 106.40
N THR A 712 -1.70 146.47 106.55
CA THR A 712 -1.72 145.35 107.51
C THR A 712 -1.71 143.97 106.85
N VAL A 713 -2.09 143.88 105.58
CA VAL A 713 -2.18 142.60 104.84
C VAL A 713 -0.84 141.85 104.80
N ASP A 714 -0.89 140.51 104.82
CA ASP A 714 0.31 139.68 104.69
C ASP A 714 0.90 139.80 103.28
N ALA A 715 2.20 140.13 103.23
CA ALA A 715 2.91 140.43 102.00
C ALA A 715 4.30 139.80 102.07
N ARG A 716 4.81 139.33 100.93
CA ARG A 716 6.15 138.74 100.80
C ARG A 716 6.86 139.32 99.57
N GLY A 717 8.19 139.28 99.56
CA GLY A 717 9.01 139.79 98.46
C GLY A 717 8.87 141.31 98.27
N GLU A 718 8.90 141.78 97.03
CA GLU A 718 8.84 143.21 96.67
C GLU A 718 7.59 143.91 97.20
N ILE A 719 6.45 143.20 97.30
CA ILE A 719 5.21 143.77 97.87
C ILE A 719 5.37 144.05 99.37
N LEU A 720 6.17 143.26 100.10
CA LEU A 720 6.47 143.53 101.52
C LEU A 720 7.37 144.75 101.67
N GLU A 721 8.38 144.90 100.80
CA GLU A 721 9.22 146.10 100.78
C GLU A 721 8.40 147.35 100.46
N LEU A 722 7.49 147.27 99.48
CA LEU A 722 6.56 148.35 99.17
C LEU A 722 5.66 148.68 100.36
N LYS A 723 5.10 147.65 101.02
CA LYS A 723 4.33 147.79 102.27
C LYS A 723 5.14 148.52 103.34
N ASN A 724 6.37 148.10 103.60
CA ASN A 724 7.23 148.69 104.63
C ASN A 724 7.64 150.12 104.28
N THR A 725 7.95 150.39 103.01
CA THR A 725 8.32 151.72 102.52
C THR A 725 7.15 152.68 102.66
N LEU A 726 5.95 152.28 102.25
CA LEU A 726 4.75 153.09 102.41
C LEU A 726 4.40 153.32 103.88
N ASN A 727 4.49 152.29 104.73
CA ASN A 727 4.29 152.45 106.17
C ASN A 727 5.33 153.39 106.81
N THR A 728 6.59 153.31 106.38
CA THR A 728 7.65 154.24 106.83
C THR A 728 7.39 155.66 106.35
N MET A 729 6.90 155.82 105.11
CA MET A 729 6.47 157.12 104.59
C MET A 729 5.31 157.69 105.42
N VAL A 730 4.32 156.87 105.79
CA VAL A 730 3.24 157.28 106.70
C VAL A 730 3.82 157.76 108.04
N ASP A 731 4.77 157.01 108.61
CA ASP A 731 5.43 157.39 109.87
C ASP A 731 6.20 158.71 109.77
N GLN A 732 6.98 158.90 108.70
CA GLN A 732 7.74 160.13 108.46
C GLN A 732 6.85 161.34 108.19
N LEU A 733 5.79 161.17 107.39
CA LEU A 733 4.80 162.24 107.17
C LEU A 733 4.08 162.59 108.47
N SER A 734 3.78 161.59 109.31
CA SER A 734 3.14 161.80 110.61
C SER A 734 4.04 162.57 111.56
N SER A 735 5.34 162.22 111.64
CA SER A 735 6.31 162.96 112.45
C SER A 735 6.56 164.37 111.90
N PHE A 736 6.63 164.54 110.58
CA PHE A 736 6.79 165.85 109.95
C PHE A 736 5.57 166.74 110.22
N ALA A 737 4.35 166.20 110.09
CA ALA A 737 3.13 166.93 110.42
C ALA A 737 3.10 167.34 111.91
N GLN A 738 3.52 166.46 112.82
CA GLN A 738 3.66 166.80 114.25
C GLN A 738 4.68 167.91 114.49
N GLU A 739 5.82 167.85 113.81
CA GLU A 739 6.91 168.83 113.99
C GLU A 739 6.57 170.19 113.39
N VAL A 740 5.91 170.24 112.22
CA VAL A 740 5.35 171.47 111.67
C VAL A 740 4.30 172.06 112.62
N THR A 741 3.48 171.23 113.27
CA THR A 741 2.51 171.69 114.26
C THR A 741 3.19 172.24 115.52
N ARG A 742 4.34 171.67 115.92
CA ARG A 742 5.16 172.16 117.03
C ARG A 742 5.82 173.50 116.70
N VAL A 743 6.47 173.61 115.54
CA VAL A 743 7.11 174.85 115.07
C VAL A 743 6.07 175.96 114.83
N ALA A 744 4.91 175.64 114.27
CA ALA A 744 3.82 176.62 114.11
C ALA A 744 3.30 177.17 115.45
N ARG A 745 3.46 176.44 116.57
CA ARG A 745 3.13 176.91 117.93
C ARG A 745 4.24 177.72 118.61
N GLU A 746 5.49 177.62 118.16
CA GLU A 746 6.63 178.34 118.76
C GLU A 746 6.89 179.71 118.10
N VAL A 747 6.27 179.99 116.93
CA VAL A 747 6.52 181.22 116.13
C VAL A 747 5.27 182.11 115.96
N GLY A 748 4.22 181.89 116.77
CA GLY A 748 2.98 182.66 116.75
C GLY A 748 2.40 182.89 118.14
#